data_AF-A0A5E8H1Q8-F1
#
_entry.id   AF-A0A5E8H1Q8-F1
#
_cell.length_a   1.000
_cell.length_b   1.000
_cell.length_c   1.000
_cell.angle_alpha   90.00
_cell.angle_beta   90.00
_cell.angle_gamma   90.00
#
_symmetry.space_group_name_H-M   'P 1'
#
loop_
_entity.id
_entity.type
_entity.pdbx_description
1 polymer ?
#
loop_
_entity_poly.entity_id
_entity_poly.type
_entity_poly.pdbx_seq_one_letter_code
_entity_poly.pdbx_strand_id
1 'polypeptide(L)'
;MNTYSISAQGTNFIKQFETGLDSNGNLLPQGQPALVAYLDDSNVWTIGWGHTRGVQPGDTITLSQAEDLLSQDIESIVGPELTLLANAHDAIGCTLQQHQIDAVASLIFNAGSLRANGPGSWQALLEGNFDTFLIEASEIRNGRKDGELVPFSGLEDRRADEAEMFVKADYSRTFDNSAGNPGSKGNPYAPGNYLGNKSNPQGIPADWQVSDCQGQSVALVIDLSGSMGNDLASVKSSALELINAIFGTDAAPVASRLGIVTFNNTDSIQIVLPFTEQANISDRKSAAIDAINGLAILGGGAEPLNGALLTALRGDIGSWRTGTNKIIVFTDEPAADPELRDDVITLANDLGVQIPQQQALPIDLAPAANDGSVVSVQILPVLIGGGSSARSDLEELASRTGGQLFQSTNAAESAAVLIGAIQSTSTVTDGDDIFTIVTGIARLDGQKGTDVVTISSNLADVSLSTNRIGEIVLEDNDGTSVILENIEFVLANDGMIMVAPPERASFDEAFYLSLYSDVASAVGTSGGFESGLAHYLQLGIFEGRLGAFPFNEEFYLNENEDILAAVQAGSFSSGKEHFILHGMFEGRDPVSLFDTEYYLDQNSDVEAAVTAGAITAYQHYLLSGSQEGRRPSNLFSEGDYYSVNQDVAVVGIDAFIHFYGMGVAEGRSISDPDLLGL
;
A
#
# COMPACT_ATOMS: atom_id res chain seq x y z
N MET A 1 -6.88 -1.27 -2.12
CA MET A 1 -5.58 -1.80 -2.59
C MET A 1 -5.77 -3.18 -3.21
N ASN A 2 -4.97 -3.53 -4.22
CA ASN A 2 -4.83 -4.93 -4.60
C ASN A 2 -4.00 -5.62 -3.51
N THR A 3 -4.53 -6.69 -2.92
CA THR A 3 -3.74 -7.55 -2.04
C THR A 3 -3.32 -8.78 -2.83
N TYR A 4 -2.02 -8.98 -3.02
CA TYR A 4 -1.52 -10.21 -3.63
C TYR A 4 -1.25 -11.26 -2.55
N SER A 5 -2.02 -12.34 -2.63
CA SER A 5 -1.84 -13.52 -1.80
C SER A 5 -1.93 -14.75 -2.68
N ILE A 6 -1.11 -15.77 -2.39
CA ILE A 6 -1.20 -17.05 -3.09
C ILE A 6 -2.57 -17.70 -2.84
N SER A 7 -3.13 -18.33 -3.87
CA SER A 7 -4.37 -19.09 -3.73
C SER A 7 -4.12 -20.51 -3.21
N ALA A 8 -5.20 -21.21 -2.86
CA ALA A 8 -5.13 -22.64 -2.57
C ALA A 8 -4.64 -23.47 -3.77
N GLN A 9 -4.90 -23.04 -5.01
CA GLN A 9 -4.41 -23.72 -6.22
C GLN A 9 -2.91 -23.53 -6.39
N GLY A 10 -2.39 -22.31 -6.21
CA GLY A 10 -0.95 -22.03 -6.18
C GLY A 10 -0.23 -22.80 -5.08
N THR A 11 -0.83 -22.87 -3.88
CA THR A 11 -0.29 -23.67 -2.77
C THR A 11 -0.22 -25.16 -3.14
N ASN A 12 -1.27 -25.69 -3.78
CA ASN A 12 -1.27 -27.07 -4.27
C ASN A 12 -0.28 -27.28 -5.43
N PHE A 13 -0.03 -26.27 -6.26
CA PHE A 13 0.99 -26.31 -7.30
C PHE A 13 2.39 -26.44 -6.71
N ILE A 14 2.74 -25.66 -5.69
CA ILE A 14 4.01 -25.78 -4.96
C ILE A 14 4.23 -27.22 -4.47
N LYS A 15 3.23 -27.81 -3.82
CA LYS A 15 3.27 -29.20 -3.32
C LYS A 15 3.54 -30.25 -4.40
N GLN A 16 3.26 -29.97 -5.68
CA GLN A 16 3.59 -30.90 -6.77
C GLN A 16 5.10 -31.01 -6.98
N PHE A 17 5.90 -30.01 -6.59
CA PHE A 17 7.36 -30.03 -6.71
C PHE A 17 8.05 -30.51 -5.43
N GLU A 18 7.42 -30.30 -4.28
CA GLU A 18 7.97 -30.71 -3.00
C GLU A 18 7.83 -32.25 -2.83
N THR A 19 8.97 -32.93 -2.80
CA THR A 19 9.09 -34.38 -2.55
C THR A 19 10.14 -34.61 -1.47
N GLY A 20 10.08 -35.74 -0.78
CA GLY A 20 11.01 -36.08 0.30
C GLY A 20 11.25 -37.58 0.41
N LEU A 21 11.89 -38.00 1.50
CA LEU A 21 12.18 -39.40 1.76
C LEU A 21 11.26 -39.98 2.84
N ASP A 22 10.91 -41.26 2.68
CA ASP A 22 10.28 -42.04 3.75
C ASP A 22 11.29 -42.40 4.86
N SER A 23 10.82 -43.02 5.93
CA SER A 23 11.67 -43.45 7.06
C SER A 23 12.76 -44.47 6.70
N ASN A 24 12.71 -45.04 5.49
CA ASN A 24 13.68 -46.00 4.97
C ASN A 24 14.64 -45.36 3.95
N GLY A 25 14.51 -44.06 3.67
CA GLY A 25 15.32 -43.34 2.68
C GLY A 25 14.84 -43.54 1.24
N ASN A 26 13.61 -44.01 1.01
CA ASN A 26 13.04 -44.10 -0.33
C ASN A 26 12.32 -42.80 -0.69
N LEU A 27 12.41 -42.37 -1.95
CA LEU A 27 11.63 -41.24 -2.46
C LEU A 27 10.12 -41.47 -2.28
N LEU A 28 9.45 -40.49 -1.68
CA LEU A 28 8.01 -40.45 -1.56
C LEU A 28 7.36 -40.22 -2.94
N PRO A 29 6.13 -40.73 -3.14
CA PRO A 29 5.33 -40.32 -4.29
C PRO A 29 5.21 -38.80 -4.33
N GLN A 30 5.23 -38.25 -5.53
CA GLN A 30 5.10 -36.80 -5.72
C GLN A 30 3.77 -36.28 -5.19
N GLY A 31 3.78 -35.10 -4.56
CA GLY A 31 2.60 -34.58 -3.85
C GLY A 31 2.34 -35.28 -2.52
N GLN A 32 3.37 -35.84 -1.87
CA GLN A 32 3.29 -36.28 -0.47
C GLN A 32 4.38 -35.61 0.38
N PRO A 33 4.04 -35.12 1.59
CA PRO A 33 5.01 -34.53 2.50
C PRO A 33 5.83 -35.59 3.22
N ALA A 34 7.05 -35.23 3.59
CA ALA A 34 7.87 -36.04 4.48
C ALA A 34 7.42 -35.89 5.94
N LEU A 35 6.73 -36.89 6.48
CA LEU A 35 6.25 -36.85 7.88
C LEU A 35 7.35 -37.18 8.92
N VAL A 36 8.55 -37.51 8.45
CA VAL A 36 9.73 -37.80 9.26
C VAL A 36 10.89 -37.01 8.69
N ALA A 37 11.71 -36.40 9.56
CA ALA A 37 12.87 -35.64 9.12
C ALA A 37 13.88 -36.51 8.34
N TYR A 38 14.37 -36.00 7.22
CA TYR A 38 15.38 -36.63 6.37
C TYR A 38 16.48 -35.63 6.00
N LEU A 39 17.63 -36.11 5.53
CA LEU A 39 18.67 -35.26 4.96
C LEU A 39 18.43 -35.10 3.46
N ASP A 40 18.36 -33.86 2.99
CA ASP A 40 18.32 -33.55 1.56
C ASP A 40 19.68 -33.74 0.87
N ASP A 41 19.73 -33.52 -0.44
CA ASP A 41 20.95 -33.64 -1.25
C ASP A 41 22.05 -32.63 -0.84
N SER A 42 21.71 -31.60 -0.06
CA SER A 42 22.62 -30.61 0.49
C SER A 42 23.04 -30.91 1.94
N ASN A 43 22.67 -32.07 2.49
CA ASN A 43 22.86 -32.48 3.89
C ASN A 43 22.17 -31.53 4.90
N VAL A 44 21.04 -30.96 4.55
CA VAL A 44 20.18 -30.17 5.44
C VAL A 44 19.04 -31.06 5.92
N TRP A 45 18.69 -30.96 7.21
CA TRP A 45 17.54 -31.67 7.76
C TRP A 45 16.24 -31.01 7.28
N THR A 46 15.37 -31.81 6.67
CA THR A 46 14.16 -31.37 5.99
C THR A 46 12.96 -32.22 6.42
N ILE A 47 11.79 -31.60 6.56
CA ILE A 47 10.53 -32.27 6.92
C ILE A 47 9.33 -31.57 6.23
N GLY A 48 8.17 -32.23 6.22
CA GLY A 48 6.94 -31.69 5.63
C GLY A 48 7.06 -31.46 4.12
N TRP A 49 6.69 -30.27 3.69
CA TRP A 49 6.78 -29.80 2.30
C TRP A 49 8.06 -28.97 2.07
N GLY A 50 9.22 -29.52 2.44
CA GLY A 50 10.52 -28.86 2.26
C GLY A 50 10.96 -27.93 3.39
N HIS A 51 10.32 -27.99 4.57
CA HIS A 51 10.67 -27.17 5.72
C HIS A 51 12.02 -27.58 6.33
N THR A 52 12.89 -26.63 6.63
CA THR A 52 14.26 -26.90 7.15
C THR A 52 14.59 -26.19 8.47
N ARG A 53 13.81 -25.19 8.85
CA ARG A 53 14.15 -24.28 9.96
C ARG A 53 13.95 -24.98 11.31
N GLY A 54 15.05 -25.19 12.03
CA GLY A 54 14.99 -25.81 13.36
C GLY A 54 14.70 -27.32 13.35
N VAL A 55 14.71 -27.97 12.18
CA VAL A 55 14.47 -29.41 12.05
C VAL A 55 15.67 -30.20 12.59
N GLN A 56 15.38 -31.22 13.38
CA GLN A 56 16.36 -32.08 14.03
C GLN A 56 16.22 -33.56 13.61
N PRO A 57 17.30 -34.36 13.73
CA PRO A 57 17.22 -35.79 13.49
C PRO A 57 16.17 -36.44 14.38
N GLY A 58 15.22 -37.16 13.77
CA GLY A 58 14.18 -37.90 14.49
C GLY A 58 12.88 -37.14 14.72
N ASP A 59 12.78 -35.90 14.25
CA ASP A 59 11.51 -35.16 14.27
C ASP A 59 10.46 -35.88 13.42
N THR A 60 9.22 -35.84 13.90
CA THR A 60 8.05 -36.40 13.24
C THR A 60 6.88 -35.44 13.36
N ILE A 61 6.10 -35.33 12.29
CA ILE A 61 4.95 -34.42 12.22
C ILE A 61 3.73 -35.12 11.64
N THR A 62 2.55 -34.61 11.99
CA THR A 62 1.30 -34.98 11.34
C THR A 62 1.15 -34.28 10.00
N LEU A 63 0.23 -34.74 9.16
CA LEU A 63 -0.12 -34.04 7.91
C LEU A 63 -0.59 -32.60 8.19
N SER A 64 -1.40 -32.38 9.24
CA SER A 64 -1.84 -31.02 9.61
C SER A 64 -0.65 -30.12 9.94
N GLN A 65 0.30 -30.62 10.73
CA GLN A 65 1.51 -29.86 11.05
C GLN A 65 2.38 -29.59 9.80
N ALA A 66 2.43 -30.52 8.84
CA ALA A 66 3.12 -30.29 7.57
C ALA A 66 2.45 -29.18 6.74
N GLU A 67 1.12 -29.13 6.74
CA GLU A 67 0.34 -28.05 6.11
C GLU A 67 0.58 -26.71 6.82
N ASP A 68 0.56 -26.69 8.16
CA ASP A 68 0.80 -25.47 8.95
C ASP A 68 2.21 -24.91 8.71
N LEU A 69 3.23 -25.78 8.67
CA LEU A 69 4.61 -25.38 8.37
C LEU A 69 4.74 -24.81 6.97
N LEU A 70 4.10 -25.41 5.96
CA LEU A 70 4.11 -24.88 4.59
C LEU A 70 3.45 -23.50 4.54
N SER A 71 2.32 -23.31 5.22
CA SER A 71 1.66 -22.00 5.30
C SER A 71 2.57 -20.95 5.93
N GLN A 72 3.27 -21.28 7.01
CA GLN A 72 4.22 -20.38 7.67
C GLN A 72 5.45 -20.06 6.78
N ASP A 73 5.96 -21.04 6.05
CA ASP A 73 7.07 -20.81 5.13
C ASP A 73 6.64 -19.93 3.95
N ILE A 74 5.46 -20.16 3.38
CA ILE A 74 4.88 -19.28 2.36
C ILE A 74 4.71 -17.87 2.90
N GLU A 75 4.11 -17.71 4.07
CA GLU A 75 3.88 -16.39 4.67
C GLU A 75 5.20 -15.64 4.91
N SER A 76 6.22 -16.32 5.44
CA SER A 76 7.51 -15.70 5.75
C SER A 76 8.40 -15.45 4.53
N ILE A 77 8.32 -16.27 3.48
CA ILE A 77 9.20 -16.18 2.30
C ILE A 77 8.53 -15.41 1.16
N VAL A 78 7.26 -15.70 0.88
CA VAL A 78 6.52 -15.19 -0.28
C VAL A 78 5.75 -13.92 0.06
N GLY A 79 5.12 -13.87 1.24
CA GLY A 79 4.25 -12.78 1.66
C GLY A 79 4.88 -11.38 1.48
N PRO A 80 6.05 -11.09 2.05
CA PRO A 80 6.69 -9.79 1.94
C PRO A 80 6.98 -9.34 0.50
N GLU A 81 7.32 -10.28 -0.40
CA GLU A 81 7.57 -9.94 -1.81
C GLU A 81 6.27 -9.68 -2.55
N LEU A 82 5.21 -10.46 -2.31
CA LEU A 82 3.91 -10.19 -2.91
C LEU A 82 3.31 -8.87 -2.44
N THR A 83 3.48 -8.49 -1.17
CA THR A 83 3.06 -7.17 -0.66
C THR A 83 3.79 -6.03 -1.38
N LEU A 84 5.11 -6.14 -1.55
CA LEU A 84 5.87 -5.12 -2.26
C LEU A 84 5.47 -5.02 -3.73
N LEU A 85 5.23 -6.16 -4.38
CA LEU A 85 4.77 -6.20 -5.75
C LEU A 85 3.37 -5.60 -5.89
N ALA A 86 2.46 -5.89 -4.96
CA ALA A 86 1.12 -5.34 -4.93
C ALA A 86 1.14 -3.81 -4.81
N ASN A 87 1.92 -3.28 -3.87
CA ASN A 87 2.07 -1.83 -3.68
C ASN A 87 2.64 -1.14 -4.92
N ALA A 88 3.65 -1.75 -5.57
CA ALA A 88 4.21 -1.22 -6.80
C ALA A 88 3.21 -1.25 -7.96
N HIS A 89 2.40 -2.31 -8.04
CA HIS A 89 1.38 -2.47 -9.09
C HIS A 89 0.18 -1.53 -8.90
N ASP A 90 -0.27 -1.32 -7.66
CA ASP A 90 -1.31 -0.36 -7.32
C ASP A 90 -0.93 1.06 -7.77
N ALA A 91 0.33 1.46 -7.54
CA ALA A 91 0.85 2.77 -7.96
C ALA A 91 0.79 3.01 -9.49
N ILE A 92 0.61 1.95 -10.29
CA ILE A 92 0.65 2.02 -11.76
C ILE A 92 -0.65 1.55 -12.41
N GLY A 93 -1.70 1.26 -11.62
CA GLY A 93 -2.95 0.68 -12.12
C GLY A 93 -2.78 -0.69 -12.76
N CYS A 94 -1.72 -1.41 -12.39
CA CYS A 94 -1.45 -2.78 -12.83
C CYS A 94 -2.12 -3.74 -11.86
N THR A 95 -2.76 -4.78 -12.37
CA THR A 95 -3.34 -5.83 -11.53
C THR A 95 -3.00 -7.16 -12.13
N LEU A 96 -2.27 -7.98 -11.38
CA LEU A 96 -2.00 -9.35 -11.77
C LEU A 96 -3.26 -10.19 -11.59
N GLN A 97 -3.47 -11.11 -12.53
CA GLN A 97 -4.47 -12.16 -12.38
C GLN A 97 -3.99 -13.18 -11.34
N GLN A 98 -4.91 -13.86 -10.66
CA GLN A 98 -4.56 -14.79 -9.58
C GLN A 98 -3.53 -15.87 -10.00
N HIS A 99 -3.62 -16.39 -11.23
CA HIS A 99 -2.66 -17.39 -11.72
C HIS A 99 -1.25 -16.82 -11.97
N GLN A 100 -1.14 -15.52 -12.26
CA GLN A 100 0.14 -14.84 -12.35
C GLN A 100 0.75 -14.66 -10.95
N ILE A 101 -0.07 -14.28 -9.97
CA ILE A 101 0.32 -14.19 -8.55
C ILE A 101 0.81 -15.56 -8.05
N ASP A 102 0.06 -16.62 -8.33
CA ASP A 102 0.40 -17.99 -7.91
C ASP A 102 1.71 -18.49 -8.55
N ALA A 103 1.97 -18.13 -9.81
CA ALA A 103 3.22 -18.45 -10.49
C ALA A 103 4.43 -17.70 -9.91
N VAL A 104 4.29 -16.40 -9.66
CA VAL A 104 5.30 -15.60 -8.97
C VAL A 104 5.57 -16.16 -7.58
N ALA A 105 4.52 -16.53 -6.83
CA ALA A 105 4.62 -17.14 -5.52
C ALA A 105 5.38 -18.47 -5.53
N SER A 106 5.09 -19.36 -6.49
CA SER A 106 5.84 -20.62 -6.65
C SER A 106 7.31 -20.37 -6.96
N LEU A 107 7.60 -19.39 -7.82
CA LEU A 107 8.95 -19.01 -8.19
C LEU A 107 9.72 -18.50 -6.96
N ILE A 108 9.15 -17.57 -6.18
CA ILE A 108 9.75 -17.02 -4.96
C ILE A 108 9.96 -18.12 -3.91
N PHE A 109 8.97 -18.99 -3.70
CA PHE A 109 9.10 -20.08 -2.73
C PHE A 109 10.31 -20.98 -3.02
N ASN A 110 10.60 -21.24 -4.30
CA ASN A 110 11.72 -22.09 -4.68
C ASN A 110 13.06 -21.38 -4.85
N ALA A 111 13.04 -20.19 -5.47
CA ALA A 111 14.26 -19.43 -5.75
C ALA A 111 14.71 -18.59 -4.55
N GLY A 112 13.87 -18.46 -3.52
CA GLY A 112 14.01 -17.45 -2.47
C GLY A 112 13.72 -16.04 -3.02
N SER A 113 14.16 -15.03 -2.28
CA SER A 113 13.93 -13.62 -2.63
C SER A 113 14.39 -13.29 -4.04
N LEU A 114 13.47 -12.89 -4.92
CA LEU A 114 13.82 -12.51 -6.29
C LEU A 114 14.65 -11.23 -6.32
N ARG A 115 14.45 -10.33 -5.36
CA ARG A 115 15.30 -9.14 -5.19
C ARG A 115 16.78 -9.50 -5.02
N ALA A 116 17.06 -10.59 -4.32
CA ALA A 116 18.43 -11.05 -4.08
C ALA A 116 18.94 -11.98 -5.19
N ASN A 117 18.11 -12.94 -5.62
CA ASN A 117 18.55 -14.08 -6.43
C ASN A 117 18.18 -13.96 -7.92
N GLY A 118 17.33 -13.00 -8.28
CA GLY A 118 16.90 -12.70 -9.66
C GLY A 118 16.56 -11.22 -9.84
N PRO A 119 17.48 -10.28 -9.57
CA PRO A 119 17.15 -8.85 -9.51
C PRO A 119 16.59 -8.30 -10.82
N GLY A 120 16.98 -8.86 -11.97
CA GLY A 120 16.41 -8.46 -13.26
C GLY A 120 15.01 -9.02 -13.50
N SER A 121 14.69 -10.25 -13.07
CA SER A 121 13.33 -10.78 -13.16
C SER A 121 12.41 -10.04 -12.21
N TRP A 122 12.89 -9.72 -11.00
CA TRP A 122 12.18 -8.86 -10.06
C TRP A 122 11.90 -7.48 -10.66
N GLN A 123 12.91 -6.85 -11.26
CA GLN A 123 12.75 -5.56 -11.91
C GLN A 123 11.72 -5.62 -13.04
N ALA A 124 11.85 -6.57 -13.96
CA ALA A 124 10.90 -6.72 -15.07
C ALA A 124 9.46 -6.94 -14.60
N LEU A 125 9.29 -7.68 -13.49
CA LEU A 125 7.99 -7.91 -12.88
C LEU A 125 7.39 -6.60 -12.32
N LEU A 126 8.16 -5.81 -11.58
CA LEU A 126 7.74 -4.48 -11.07
C LEU A 126 7.37 -3.51 -12.19
N GLU A 127 8.13 -3.56 -13.30
CA GLU A 127 7.88 -2.75 -14.48
C GLU A 127 6.66 -3.20 -15.29
N GLY A 128 6.07 -4.35 -14.92
CA GLY A 128 4.98 -4.96 -15.68
C GLY A 128 5.40 -5.44 -17.06
N ASN A 129 6.70 -5.69 -17.28
CA ASN A 129 7.27 -6.23 -18.51
C ASN A 129 7.34 -7.75 -18.39
N PHE A 130 6.21 -8.40 -18.68
CA PHE A 130 6.01 -9.80 -18.35
C PHE A 130 6.79 -10.73 -19.26
N ASP A 131 6.99 -10.38 -20.54
CA ASP A 131 7.85 -11.16 -21.43
C ASP A 131 9.30 -11.19 -20.93
N THR A 132 9.84 -10.04 -20.52
CA THR A 132 11.19 -9.97 -19.93
C THR A 132 11.25 -10.77 -18.63
N PHE A 133 10.24 -10.61 -17.75
CA PHE A 133 10.14 -11.38 -16.51
C PHE A 133 10.19 -12.89 -16.77
N LEU A 134 9.39 -13.41 -17.72
CA LEU A 134 9.32 -14.83 -18.02
C LEU A 134 10.65 -15.37 -18.59
N ILE A 135 11.35 -14.58 -19.40
CA ILE A 135 12.69 -14.93 -19.90
C ILE A 135 13.68 -15.02 -18.73
N GLU A 136 13.70 -14.02 -17.87
CA GLU A 136 14.66 -14.00 -16.76
C GLU A 136 14.35 -15.02 -15.67
N ALA A 137 13.06 -15.26 -15.40
CA ALA A 137 12.63 -16.35 -14.52
C ALA A 137 13.06 -17.72 -15.07
N SER A 138 13.02 -17.94 -16.38
CA SER A 138 13.49 -19.17 -17.02
C SER A 138 15.00 -19.41 -16.87
N GLU A 139 15.77 -18.36 -16.59
CA GLU A 139 17.21 -18.47 -16.36
C GLU A 139 17.55 -18.98 -14.95
N ILE A 140 16.61 -18.89 -14.00
CA ILE A 140 16.74 -19.37 -12.61
C ILE A 140 16.56 -20.89 -12.56
N ARG A 141 17.56 -21.60 -13.09
CA ARG A 141 17.54 -23.07 -13.28
C ARG A 141 18.75 -23.80 -12.71
N ASN A 142 19.62 -23.11 -11.98
CA ASN A 142 20.83 -23.70 -11.44
C ASN A 142 20.60 -24.24 -10.03
N GLY A 143 20.95 -25.51 -9.80
CA GLY A 143 21.07 -26.10 -8.47
C GLY A 143 22.54 -26.23 -8.06
N ARG A 144 22.82 -26.52 -6.79
CA ARG A 144 24.18 -26.85 -6.35
C ARG A 144 24.44 -28.35 -6.45
N LYS A 145 25.53 -28.73 -7.11
CA LYS A 145 26.06 -30.10 -7.12
C LYS A 145 27.53 -30.06 -6.73
N ASP A 146 27.89 -30.75 -5.65
CA ASP A 146 29.24 -30.75 -5.07
C ASP A 146 29.80 -29.33 -4.78
N GLY A 147 28.90 -28.39 -4.45
CA GLY A 147 29.24 -26.99 -4.17
C GLY A 147 29.25 -26.06 -5.38
N GLU A 148 29.19 -26.57 -6.61
CA GLU A 148 29.14 -25.78 -7.84
C GLU A 148 27.70 -25.58 -8.35
N LEU A 149 27.41 -24.41 -8.93
CA LEU A 149 26.11 -24.14 -9.57
C LEU A 149 26.08 -24.78 -10.96
N VAL A 150 25.15 -25.70 -11.17
CA VAL A 150 24.92 -26.37 -12.46
C VAL A 150 23.44 -26.36 -12.83
N PRO A 151 23.09 -26.24 -14.13
CA PRO A 151 21.70 -26.38 -14.57
C PRO A 151 21.11 -27.72 -14.11
N PHE A 152 19.91 -27.68 -13.54
CA PHE A 152 19.21 -28.85 -13.03
C PHE A 152 17.90 -29.04 -13.77
N SER A 153 17.72 -30.19 -14.43
CA SER A 153 16.56 -30.44 -15.30
C SER A 153 15.22 -30.30 -14.57
N GLY A 154 15.15 -30.69 -13.29
CA GLY A 154 13.95 -30.51 -12.47
C GLY A 154 13.56 -29.03 -12.27
N LEU A 155 14.53 -28.11 -12.27
CA LEU A 155 14.26 -26.67 -12.20
C LEU A 155 13.84 -26.10 -13.56
N GLU A 156 14.40 -26.61 -14.65
CA GLU A 156 13.97 -26.24 -16.02
C GLU A 156 12.50 -26.57 -16.25
N ASP A 157 12.07 -27.77 -15.84
CA ASP A 157 10.67 -28.17 -15.93
C ASP A 157 9.78 -27.33 -15.01
N ARG A 158 10.21 -27.06 -13.77
CA ARG A 158 9.49 -26.17 -12.86
C ARG A 158 9.31 -24.77 -13.44
N ARG A 159 10.35 -24.19 -14.06
CA ARG A 159 10.23 -22.88 -14.72
C ARG A 159 9.29 -22.92 -15.91
N ALA A 160 9.23 -24.03 -16.64
CA ALA A 160 8.29 -24.20 -17.75
C ALA A 160 6.83 -24.26 -17.25
N ASP A 161 6.57 -25.02 -16.18
CA ASP A 161 5.24 -25.13 -15.58
C ASP A 161 4.80 -23.80 -14.94
N GLU A 162 5.71 -23.07 -14.28
CA GLU A 162 5.43 -21.74 -13.72
C GLU A 162 5.13 -20.70 -14.81
N ALA A 163 5.89 -20.71 -15.90
CA ALA A 163 5.62 -19.83 -17.05
C ALA A 163 4.27 -20.15 -17.69
N GLU A 164 3.93 -21.42 -17.84
CA GLU A 164 2.63 -21.80 -18.41
C GLU A 164 1.46 -21.45 -17.47
N MET A 165 1.62 -21.62 -16.16
CA MET A 165 0.66 -21.12 -15.19
C MET A 165 0.50 -19.59 -15.30
N PHE A 166 1.60 -18.85 -15.41
CA PHE A 166 1.58 -17.39 -15.54
C PHE A 166 0.84 -16.94 -16.81
N VAL A 167 1.05 -17.63 -17.94
CA VAL A 167 0.50 -17.21 -19.24
C VAL A 167 -0.90 -17.78 -19.50
N LYS A 168 -1.14 -19.05 -19.15
CA LYS A 168 -2.32 -19.82 -19.58
C LYS A 168 -3.25 -20.23 -18.45
N ALA A 169 -2.91 -19.88 -17.20
CA ALA A 169 -3.62 -20.33 -16.00
C ALA A 169 -3.69 -21.87 -15.88
N ASP A 170 -2.68 -22.58 -16.39
CA ASP A 170 -2.59 -24.03 -16.29
C ASP A 170 -1.75 -24.44 -15.07
N TYR A 171 -2.40 -25.04 -14.08
CA TYR A 171 -1.77 -25.55 -12.84
C TYR A 171 -1.33 -27.02 -12.95
N SER A 172 -1.42 -27.62 -14.13
CA SER A 172 -1.22 -29.05 -14.31
C SER A 172 0.25 -29.44 -14.47
N ARG A 173 0.64 -30.43 -13.66
CA ARG A 173 1.78 -31.33 -13.85
C ARG A 173 1.69 -32.19 -15.12
N THR A 174 2.45 -32.00 -16.20
CA THR A 174 2.54 -33.07 -17.22
C THR A 174 3.52 -34.15 -16.79
N PHE A 175 3.01 -35.37 -16.58
CA PHE A 175 3.81 -36.55 -16.29
C PHE A 175 3.93 -37.41 -17.54
N ASP A 176 5.14 -37.57 -18.08
CA ASP A 176 5.41 -38.74 -18.94
C ASP A 176 6.07 -39.83 -18.08
N ASN A 177 5.30 -40.87 -17.79
CA ASN A 177 5.75 -42.04 -17.05
C ASN A 177 6.59 -43.01 -17.91
N SER A 178 6.96 -42.62 -19.13
CA SER A 178 7.85 -43.38 -19.99
C SER A 178 9.26 -42.79 -20.01
N ALA A 179 10.21 -43.52 -19.41
CA ALA A 179 11.66 -43.38 -19.58
C ALA A 179 12.43 -42.28 -18.80
N GLY A 180 12.00 -41.88 -17.60
CA GLY A 180 12.92 -41.31 -16.60
C GLY A 180 13.53 -39.96 -16.94
N ASN A 181 12.88 -39.18 -17.81
CA ASN A 181 13.11 -37.75 -17.95
C ASN A 181 11.74 -37.12 -18.14
N PRO A 182 11.30 -36.15 -17.32
CA PRO A 182 10.06 -35.44 -17.60
C PRO A 182 10.19 -34.82 -19.00
N GLY A 183 9.23 -35.07 -19.88
CA GLY A 183 9.15 -34.29 -21.10
C GLY A 183 8.81 -32.85 -20.72
N SER A 184 9.70 -31.91 -21.01
CA SER A 184 9.39 -30.48 -20.89
C SER A 184 8.20 -30.13 -21.78
N LYS A 185 7.24 -29.36 -21.26
CA LYS A 185 6.13 -28.79 -22.05
C LYS A 185 6.62 -27.86 -23.17
N GLY A 186 7.91 -27.52 -23.18
CA GLY A 186 8.52 -26.54 -24.06
C GLY A 186 8.21 -25.15 -23.54
N ASN A 187 9.21 -24.46 -23.02
CA ASN A 187 9.08 -23.07 -22.61
C ASN A 187 9.66 -22.15 -23.70
N PRO A 188 8.83 -21.38 -24.44
CA PRO A 188 9.32 -20.45 -25.47
C PRO A 188 10.23 -19.34 -24.91
N TYR A 189 10.10 -19.03 -23.62
CA TYR A 189 10.92 -18.05 -22.92
C TYR A 189 12.26 -18.61 -22.45
N ALA A 190 12.46 -19.94 -22.51
CA ALA A 190 13.71 -20.55 -22.07
C ALA A 190 14.92 -20.08 -22.90
N PRO A 191 16.14 -20.12 -22.33
CA PRO A 191 17.33 -19.58 -22.99
C PRO A 191 17.57 -20.18 -24.37
N GLY A 192 17.59 -19.32 -25.39
CA GLY A 192 17.83 -19.71 -26.79
C GLY A 192 16.59 -20.10 -27.59
N ASN A 193 15.39 -20.08 -27.00
CA ASN A 193 14.14 -20.40 -27.70
C ASN A 193 13.43 -19.18 -28.32
N TYR A 194 13.77 -17.97 -27.89
CA TYR A 194 13.27 -16.70 -28.45
C TYR A 194 14.32 -16.00 -29.33
N LEU A 195 13.88 -15.08 -30.18
CA LEU A 195 14.71 -14.21 -31.02
C LEU A 195 14.79 -12.80 -30.42
N GLY A 196 15.79 -12.00 -30.79
CA GLY A 196 15.93 -10.63 -30.27
C GLY A 196 16.66 -10.56 -28.93
N ASN A 197 16.31 -9.57 -28.10
CA ASN A 197 16.87 -9.39 -26.76
C ASN A 197 15.78 -9.52 -25.70
N LYS A 198 16.16 -9.65 -24.42
CA LYS A 198 15.21 -9.86 -23.31
C LYS A 198 14.11 -8.79 -23.26
N SER A 199 14.49 -7.53 -23.45
CA SER A 199 13.59 -6.36 -23.42
C SER A 199 12.69 -6.20 -24.64
N ASN A 200 12.93 -6.94 -25.72
CA ASN A 200 12.14 -6.93 -26.95
C ASN A 200 12.25 -8.30 -27.63
N PRO A 201 11.64 -9.33 -27.03
CA PRO A 201 11.71 -10.67 -27.54
C PRO A 201 10.82 -10.82 -28.77
N GLN A 202 11.28 -11.62 -29.72
CA GLN A 202 10.63 -11.91 -30.98
C GLN A 202 10.47 -13.42 -31.14
N GLY A 203 9.45 -13.85 -31.89
CA GLY A 203 9.24 -15.28 -32.14
C GLY A 203 8.57 -16.04 -31.00
N ILE A 204 8.11 -15.35 -29.94
CA ILE A 204 7.20 -15.94 -28.95
C ILE A 204 5.86 -16.28 -29.64
N PRO A 205 5.34 -17.51 -29.50
CA PRO A 205 4.05 -17.91 -30.08
C PRO A 205 2.89 -17.05 -29.58
N ALA A 206 1.88 -16.81 -30.41
CA ALA A 206 0.74 -15.94 -30.06
C ALA A 206 -0.06 -16.44 -28.84
N ASP A 207 -0.14 -17.75 -28.62
CA ASP A 207 -0.77 -18.35 -27.44
C ASP A 207 0.08 -18.27 -26.17
N TRP A 208 1.32 -17.79 -26.29
CA TRP A 208 2.23 -17.55 -25.19
C TRP A 208 2.40 -16.06 -24.85
N GLN A 209 1.86 -15.14 -25.65
CA GLN A 209 2.00 -13.70 -25.41
C GLN A 209 1.19 -13.25 -24.18
N VAL A 210 1.80 -12.42 -23.35
CA VAL A 210 1.15 -11.78 -22.19
C VAL A 210 1.10 -10.27 -22.40
N SER A 211 0.02 -9.63 -21.96
CA SER A 211 -0.12 -8.17 -22.02
C SER A 211 0.61 -7.51 -20.86
N ASP A 212 1.64 -6.73 -21.17
CA ASP A 212 2.36 -5.90 -20.21
C ASP A 212 1.46 -4.83 -19.56
N CYS A 213 1.79 -4.43 -18.33
CA CYS A 213 1.12 -3.31 -17.70
C CYS A 213 1.49 -1.98 -18.37
N GLN A 214 0.48 -1.30 -18.92
CA GLN A 214 0.62 -0.01 -19.57
C GLN A 214 0.60 1.08 -18.49
N GLY A 215 1.76 1.40 -17.89
CA GLY A 215 1.87 2.47 -16.88
C GLY A 215 1.33 3.82 -17.37
N GLN A 216 1.13 4.76 -16.44
CA GLN A 216 0.43 6.04 -16.70
C GLN A 216 1.08 6.92 -17.79
N SER A 217 0.26 7.70 -18.50
CA SER A 217 0.74 8.78 -19.37
C SER A 217 0.52 10.10 -18.66
N VAL A 218 1.59 10.86 -18.43
CA VAL A 218 1.50 12.18 -17.80
C VAL A 218 2.06 13.24 -18.73
N ALA A 219 1.34 14.33 -18.94
CA ALA A 219 1.88 15.50 -19.63
C ALA A 219 2.02 16.67 -18.65
N LEU A 220 3.15 17.36 -18.71
CA LEU A 220 3.33 18.64 -18.03
C LEU A 220 3.04 19.76 -19.02
N VAL A 221 2.18 20.70 -18.65
CA VAL A 221 1.86 21.91 -19.40
C VAL A 221 2.33 23.09 -18.58
N ILE A 222 3.47 23.66 -18.97
CA ILE A 222 4.20 24.63 -18.13
C ILE A 222 4.16 26.01 -18.76
N ASP A 223 3.70 26.97 -17.98
CA ASP A 223 3.79 28.38 -18.27
C ASP A 223 5.23 28.88 -18.13
N LEU A 224 5.74 29.49 -19.19
CA LEU A 224 7.06 30.12 -19.24
C LEU A 224 6.97 31.64 -19.50
N SER A 225 5.84 32.23 -19.16
CA SER A 225 5.57 33.67 -19.18
C SER A 225 6.58 34.48 -18.35
N GLY A 226 6.65 35.78 -18.63
CA GLY A 226 7.45 36.70 -17.83
C GLY A 226 6.98 36.81 -16.36
N SER A 227 5.70 36.56 -16.07
CA SER A 227 5.13 36.64 -14.71
C SER A 227 5.62 35.48 -13.84
N MET A 228 5.83 34.31 -14.44
CA MET A 228 6.43 33.13 -13.82
C MET A 228 7.93 33.28 -13.49
N GLY A 229 8.55 34.44 -13.74
CA GLY A 229 9.99 34.64 -13.66
C GLY A 229 10.62 34.39 -12.29
N ASN A 230 9.93 34.73 -11.20
CA ASN A 230 10.41 34.43 -9.84
C ASN A 230 10.13 32.97 -9.43
N ASP A 231 9.22 32.30 -10.12
CA ASP A 231 8.70 31.00 -9.73
C ASP A 231 9.25 29.85 -10.57
N LEU A 232 9.89 30.10 -11.71
CA LEU A 232 10.44 29.05 -12.59
C LEU A 232 11.41 28.11 -11.86
N ALA A 233 12.25 28.63 -10.97
CA ALA A 233 13.16 27.80 -10.18
C ALA A 233 12.38 26.81 -9.28
N SER A 234 11.30 27.29 -8.66
CA SER A 234 10.40 26.49 -7.85
C SER A 234 9.62 25.49 -8.72
N VAL A 235 9.09 25.91 -9.89
CA VAL A 235 8.40 25.02 -10.85
C VAL A 235 9.31 23.88 -11.29
N LYS A 236 10.57 24.16 -11.61
CA LYS A 236 11.55 23.13 -11.93
C LYS A 236 11.76 22.17 -10.77
N SER A 237 11.91 22.68 -9.54
CA SER A 237 12.05 21.83 -8.35
C SER A 237 10.85 20.90 -8.19
N SER A 238 9.63 21.43 -8.25
CA SER A 238 8.40 20.65 -8.14
C SER A 238 8.26 19.64 -9.27
N ALA A 239 8.53 20.04 -10.52
CA ALA A 239 8.50 19.12 -11.65
C ALA A 239 9.51 17.97 -11.50
N LEU A 240 10.70 18.20 -10.93
CA LEU A 240 11.68 17.14 -10.63
C LEU A 240 11.16 16.16 -9.56
N GLU A 241 10.50 16.66 -8.52
CA GLU A 241 9.86 15.81 -7.50
C GLU A 241 8.72 14.98 -8.11
N LEU A 242 7.89 15.59 -8.96
CA LEU A 242 6.83 14.87 -9.68
C LEU A 242 7.39 13.83 -10.64
N ILE A 243 8.49 14.12 -11.35
CA ILE A 243 9.17 13.13 -12.20
C ILE A 243 9.62 11.92 -11.38
N ASN A 244 10.15 12.14 -10.18
CA ASN A 244 10.51 11.04 -9.27
C ASN A 244 9.28 10.23 -8.84
N ALA A 245 8.14 10.88 -8.58
CA ALA A 245 6.90 10.17 -8.24
C ALA A 245 6.30 9.42 -9.45
N ILE A 246 6.32 10.01 -10.64
CA ILE A 246 5.76 9.45 -11.88
C ILE A 246 6.53 8.20 -12.30
N PHE A 247 7.86 8.23 -12.23
CA PHE A 247 8.72 7.12 -12.64
C PHE A 247 9.17 6.22 -11.49
N GLY A 248 8.82 6.55 -10.25
CA GLY A 248 9.25 5.81 -9.06
C GLY A 248 10.75 5.94 -8.76
N THR A 249 11.22 5.01 -7.93
CA THR A 249 12.64 4.89 -7.55
C THR A 249 13.34 3.86 -8.42
N ASP A 250 14.67 3.84 -8.43
CA ASP A 250 15.41 2.82 -9.18
C ASP A 250 15.12 1.39 -8.67
N ALA A 251 14.74 1.26 -7.39
CA ALA A 251 14.37 -0.01 -6.76
C ALA A 251 12.91 -0.41 -6.96
N ALA A 252 12.06 0.52 -7.42
CA ALA A 252 10.64 0.34 -7.70
C ALA A 252 10.24 1.29 -8.82
N PRO A 253 10.72 1.05 -10.06
CA PRO A 253 10.43 1.91 -11.20
C PRO A 253 8.98 1.74 -11.63
N VAL A 254 8.42 2.80 -12.18
CA VAL A 254 7.07 2.82 -12.71
C VAL A 254 7.13 2.98 -14.23
N ALA A 255 6.44 2.11 -14.98
CA ALA A 255 6.40 2.07 -16.45
C ALA A 255 5.66 3.25 -17.11
N SER A 256 5.63 4.40 -16.43
CA SER A 256 5.12 5.67 -16.90
C SER A 256 5.83 6.17 -18.16
N ARG A 257 5.22 7.19 -18.75
CA ARG A 257 5.85 8.08 -19.71
C ARG A 257 5.44 9.52 -19.45
N LEU A 258 6.33 10.44 -19.78
CA LEU A 258 6.13 11.86 -19.59
C LEU A 258 6.25 12.60 -20.92
N GLY A 259 5.31 13.51 -21.18
CA GLY A 259 5.43 14.55 -22.20
C GLY A 259 5.49 15.95 -21.57
N ILE A 260 6.11 16.91 -22.25
CA ILE A 260 6.21 18.30 -21.78
C ILE A 260 5.83 19.24 -22.92
N VAL A 261 4.77 20.00 -22.69
CA VAL A 261 4.34 21.13 -23.49
C VAL A 261 4.59 22.39 -22.70
N THR A 262 5.10 23.43 -23.34
CA THR A 262 5.25 24.74 -22.73
C THR A 262 4.50 25.76 -23.54
N PHE A 263 3.99 26.78 -22.88
CA PHE A 263 3.40 27.94 -23.53
C PHE A 263 4.01 29.21 -22.97
N ASN A 264 3.94 30.25 -23.77
CA ASN A 264 4.35 31.58 -23.35
C ASN A 264 3.55 32.61 -24.11
N ASN A 265 3.89 33.84 -23.79
CA ASN A 265 3.10 35.01 -24.00
C ASN A 265 3.19 35.57 -25.44
N THR A 266 3.74 34.80 -26.38
CA THR A 266 3.86 35.19 -27.80
C THR A 266 3.05 34.24 -28.71
N ASP A 267 1.89 33.78 -28.25
CA ASP A 267 1.07 32.74 -28.92
C ASP A 267 1.90 31.48 -29.26
N SER A 268 2.97 31.22 -28.48
CA SER A 268 3.96 30.20 -28.79
C SER A 268 3.78 29.02 -27.86
N ILE A 269 3.30 27.93 -28.44
CA ILE A 269 3.24 26.61 -27.83
C ILE A 269 4.42 25.80 -28.38
N GLN A 270 5.15 25.13 -27.49
CA GLN A 270 6.28 24.26 -27.85
C GLN A 270 6.13 22.90 -27.19
N ILE A 271 6.39 21.85 -27.97
CA ILE A 271 6.59 20.50 -27.45
C ILE A 271 8.08 20.37 -27.11
N VAL A 272 8.40 20.47 -25.82
CA VAL A 272 9.78 20.36 -25.33
C VAL A 272 10.20 18.90 -25.26
N LEU A 273 9.26 18.02 -24.91
CA LEU A 273 9.48 16.58 -24.81
C LEU A 273 8.21 15.85 -25.29
N PRO A 274 8.26 15.13 -26.42
CA PRO A 274 7.25 14.11 -26.72
C PRO A 274 7.27 13.01 -25.64
N PHE A 275 6.19 12.24 -25.51
CA PHE A 275 6.12 11.10 -24.60
C PHE A 275 7.36 10.22 -24.71
N THR A 276 8.01 10.00 -23.57
CA THR A 276 9.18 9.13 -23.46
C THR A 276 8.82 7.68 -23.75
N GLU A 277 9.50 7.06 -24.72
CA GLU A 277 9.25 5.67 -25.16
C GLU A 277 10.51 4.80 -25.12
N GLN A 278 11.57 5.24 -24.42
CA GLN A 278 12.80 4.46 -24.23
C GLN A 278 12.47 3.11 -23.57
N ALA A 279 13.24 2.05 -23.87
CA ALA A 279 12.97 0.73 -23.30
C ALA A 279 13.15 0.72 -21.76
N ASN A 280 14.22 1.33 -21.25
CA ASN A 280 14.46 1.44 -19.81
C ASN A 280 13.73 2.64 -19.22
N ILE A 281 13.07 2.44 -18.07
CA ILE A 281 12.38 3.52 -17.36
C ILE A 281 13.35 4.58 -16.85
N SER A 282 14.55 4.19 -16.40
CA SER A 282 15.60 5.12 -15.99
C SER A 282 16.04 6.07 -17.12
N ASP A 283 16.04 5.60 -18.38
CA ASP A 283 16.33 6.43 -19.54
C ASP A 283 15.17 7.40 -19.84
N ARG A 284 13.92 6.96 -19.67
CA ARG A 284 12.74 7.85 -19.76
C ARG A 284 12.80 8.96 -18.72
N LYS A 285 13.07 8.59 -17.46
CA LYS A 285 13.22 9.50 -16.33
C LYS A 285 14.34 10.51 -16.57
N SER A 286 15.49 10.05 -17.06
CA SER A 286 16.64 10.92 -17.37
C SER A 286 16.29 11.95 -18.46
N ALA A 287 15.61 11.52 -19.53
CA ALA A 287 15.16 12.43 -20.59
C ALA A 287 14.17 13.50 -20.07
N ALA A 288 13.27 13.12 -19.16
CA ALA A 288 12.35 14.06 -18.50
C ALA A 288 13.08 15.09 -17.64
N ILE A 289 14.05 14.66 -16.83
CA ILE A 289 14.88 15.54 -15.98
C ILE A 289 15.65 16.54 -16.84
N ASP A 290 16.29 16.07 -17.92
CA ASP A 290 17.06 16.92 -18.83
C ASP A 290 16.18 18.00 -19.48
N ALA A 291 14.96 17.64 -19.89
CA ALA A 291 14.00 18.57 -20.46
C ALA A 291 13.56 19.66 -19.47
N ILE A 292 13.24 19.30 -18.21
CA ILE A 292 12.88 20.26 -17.16
C ILE A 292 14.05 21.20 -16.84
N ASN A 293 15.26 20.65 -16.71
CA ASN A 293 16.44 21.45 -16.42
C ASN A 293 16.73 22.47 -17.53
N GLY A 294 16.40 22.14 -18.79
CA GLY A 294 16.55 23.00 -19.96
C GLY A 294 15.58 24.17 -20.07
N LEU A 295 14.49 24.23 -19.28
CA LEU A 295 13.48 25.27 -19.41
C LEU A 295 14.02 26.67 -19.06
N ALA A 296 13.52 27.70 -19.74
CA ALA A 296 13.85 29.10 -19.45
C ALA A 296 12.66 30.00 -19.76
N ILE A 297 12.53 31.14 -19.08
CA ILE A 297 11.47 32.12 -19.31
C ILE A 297 11.55 32.69 -20.74
N LEU A 298 10.39 32.84 -21.40
CA LEU A 298 10.25 33.29 -22.78
C LEU A 298 9.31 34.50 -22.87
N GLY A 299 9.80 35.73 -22.63
CA GLY A 299 9.11 36.99 -23.01
C GLY A 299 7.71 37.26 -22.40
N GLY A 300 6.97 38.25 -22.93
CA GLY A 300 5.67 38.72 -22.39
C GLY A 300 4.62 39.12 -23.48
N GLY A 301 3.32 39.14 -23.13
CA GLY A 301 2.13 39.09 -24.04
C GLY A 301 1.00 38.09 -23.57
N ALA A 302 0.17 37.51 -24.46
CA ALA A 302 -1.01 36.70 -24.09
C ALA A 302 -0.75 35.18 -23.96
N GLU A 303 -1.38 34.51 -22.99
CA GLU A 303 -1.10 33.13 -22.57
C GLU A 303 -2.12 32.10 -23.11
N PRO A 304 -1.76 31.31 -24.15
CA PRO A 304 -2.67 30.38 -24.82
C PRO A 304 -2.76 29.03 -24.10
N LEU A 305 -3.19 29.05 -22.83
CA LEU A 305 -3.28 27.84 -22.01
C LEU A 305 -4.15 26.75 -22.65
N ASN A 306 -5.35 27.10 -23.15
CA ASN A 306 -6.21 26.09 -23.77
C ASN A 306 -5.63 25.55 -25.07
N GLY A 307 -4.94 26.39 -25.86
CA GLY A 307 -4.16 25.95 -27.01
C GLY A 307 -3.09 24.93 -26.62
N ALA A 308 -2.35 25.16 -25.54
CA ALA A 308 -1.32 24.24 -25.05
C ALA A 308 -1.91 22.90 -24.58
N LEU A 309 -3.05 22.95 -23.89
CA LEU A 309 -3.81 21.77 -23.49
C LEU A 309 -4.29 20.97 -24.70
N LEU A 310 -4.80 21.64 -25.74
CA LEU A 310 -5.21 20.97 -26.98
C LEU A 310 -4.03 20.30 -27.71
N THR A 311 -2.83 20.91 -27.70
CA THR A 311 -1.62 20.28 -28.24
C THR A 311 -1.29 18.97 -27.50
N ALA A 312 -1.39 18.94 -26.18
CA ALA A 312 -1.20 17.70 -25.42
C ALA A 312 -2.30 16.67 -25.72
N LEU A 313 -3.57 17.09 -25.65
CA LEU A 313 -4.73 16.20 -25.80
C LEU A 313 -4.89 15.61 -27.21
N ARG A 314 -4.54 16.35 -28.27
CA ARG A 314 -4.63 15.82 -29.65
C ARG A 314 -3.60 14.73 -29.97
N GLY A 315 -2.67 14.48 -29.04
CA GLY A 315 -1.64 13.47 -29.20
C GLY A 315 -0.41 13.97 -29.95
N ASP A 316 -0.20 15.29 -30.02
CA ASP A 316 0.96 15.89 -30.71
C ASP A 316 2.27 15.54 -29.99
N ILE A 317 2.17 15.33 -28.67
CA ILE A 317 3.23 14.79 -27.82
C ILE A 317 3.37 13.26 -27.98
N GLY A 318 2.54 12.60 -28.77
CA GLY A 318 2.43 11.14 -28.89
C GLY A 318 1.05 10.62 -28.47
N SER A 319 0.67 9.45 -28.99
CA SER A 319 -0.64 8.84 -28.71
C SER A 319 -0.79 8.49 -27.24
N TRP A 320 -1.91 8.84 -26.61
CA TRP A 320 -2.28 8.46 -25.24
C TRP A 320 -2.52 6.95 -25.09
N ARG A 321 -2.29 6.40 -23.89
CA ARG A 321 -2.50 4.97 -23.56
C ARG A 321 -3.91 4.81 -22.99
N THR A 322 -4.45 3.60 -23.03
CA THR A 322 -5.78 3.25 -22.49
C THR A 322 -5.81 3.16 -20.94
N GLY A 323 -4.73 3.54 -20.26
CA GLY A 323 -4.61 3.56 -18.79
C GLY A 323 -4.89 4.94 -18.17
N THR A 324 -4.38 5.17 -16.96
CA THR A 324 -4.52 6.46 -16.26
C THR A 324 -3.74 7.55 -16.98
N ASN A 325 -4.43 8.61 -17.39
CA ASN A 325 -3.83 9.74 -18.11
C ASN A 325 -4.07 11.04 -17.36
N LYS A 326 -3.00 11.82 -17.17
CA LYS A 326 -3.06 13.09 -16.44
C LYS A 326 -2.34 14.20 -17.20
N ILE A 327 -2.88 15.41 -17.14
CA ILE A 327 -2.18 16.64 -17.51
C ILE A 327 -2.01 17.47 -16.24
N ILE A 328 -0.78 17.89 -15.95
CA ILE A 328 -0.47 18.79 -14.84
C ILE A 328 -0.13 20.14 -15.42
N VAL A 329 -0.85 21.18 -15.00
CA VAL A 329 -0.67 22.55 -15.51
C VAL A 329 0.03 23.38 -14.45
N PHE A 330 1.07 24.13 -14.81
CA PHE A 330 1.68 25.14 -13.92
C PHE A 330 1.48 26.53 -14.55
N THR A 331 0.77 27.43 -13.86
CA THR A 331 0.52 28.81 -14.34
C THR A 331 0.12 29.75 -13.19
N ASP A 332 0.25 31.06 -13.38
CA ASP A 332 -0.11 32.10 -12.41
C ASP A 332 -1.30 32.99 -12.85
N GLU A 333 -1.77 32.82 -14.10
CA GLU A 333 -2.82 33.64 -14.72
C GLU A 333 -3.95 32.79 -15.34
N PRO A 334 -5.16 33.36 -15.58
CA PRO A 334 -6.22 32.67 -16.29
C PRO A 334 -5.89 32.50 -17.78
N ALA A 335 -6.52 31.53 -18.43
CA ALA A 335 -6.32 31.34 -19.87
C ALA A 335 -6.74 32.59 -20.68
N ALA A 336 -5.88 33.04 -21.60
CA ALA A 336 -6.19 34.17 -22.49
C ALA A 336 -7.04 33.78 -23.72
N ASP A 337 -7.34 32.49 -23.90
CA ASP A 337 -8.08 31.87 -25.00
C ASP A 337 -9.32 31.07 -24.53
N PRO A 338 -10.23 31.66 -23.71
CA PRO A 338 -11.33 30.94 -23.08
C PRO A 338 -12.32 30.33 -24.08
N GLU A 339 -12.37 30.81 -25.32
CA GLU A 339 -13.19 30.23 -26.38
C GLU A 339 -12.85 28.78 -26.73
N LEU A 340 -11.64 28.31 -26.40
CA LEU A 340 -11.18 26.94 -26.64
C LEU A 340 -11.48 25.99 -25.46
N ARG A 341 -12.02 26.50 -24.35
CA ARG A 341 -12.23 25.73 -23.10
C ARG A 341 -13.12 24.51 -23.30
N ASP A 342 -14.21 24.65 -24.03
CA ASP A 342 -15.15 23.55 -24.26
C ASP A 342 -14.54 22.45 -25.15
N ASP A 343 -13.65 22.83 -26.08
CA ASP A 343 -12.91 21.88 -26.92
C ASP A 343 -11.92 21.06 -26.08
N VAL A 344 -11.21 21.72 -25.16
CA VAL A 344 -10.33 21.06 -24.17
C VAL A 344 -11.11 20.04 -23.36
N ILE A 345 -12.25 20.45 -22.79
CA ILE A 345 -13.06 19.60 -21.90
C ILE A 345 -13.66 18.42 -22.67
N THR A 346 -14.08 18.63 -23.91
CA THR A 346 -14.60 17.56 -24.77
C THR A 346 -13.52 16.51 -25.03
N LEU A 347 -12.32 16.94 -25.44
CA LEU A 347 -11.24 16.02 -25.79
C LEU A 347 -10.63 15.35 -24.56
N ALA A 348 -10.58 16.02 -23.41
CA ALA A 348 -10.12 15.43 -22.16
C ALA A 348 -11.05 14.32 -21.66
N ASN A 349 -12.36 14.44 -21.86
CA ASN A 349 -13.31 13.39 -21.45
C ASN A 349 -13.37 12.22 -22.46
N ASP A 350 -13.01 12.45 -23.73
CA ASP A 350 -12.96 11.43 -24.77
C ASP A 350 -11.94 11.80 -25.87
N LEU A 351 -10.73 11.22 -25.77
CA LEU A 351 -9.59 11.49 -26.66
C LEU A 351 -9.78 11.05 -28.13
N GLY A 352 -10.95 10.53 -28.50
CA GLY A 352 -11.29 10.12 -29.86
C GLY A 352 -12.29 11.03 -30.60
N VAL A 353 -12.80 12.08 -29.94
CA VAL A 353 -13.83 12.97 -30.51
C VAL A 353 -13.23 13.90 -31.57
N GLN A 354 -13.86 13.92 -32.75
CA GLN A 354 -13.54 14.89 -33.80
C GLN A 354 -14.15 16.25 -33.47
N ILE A 355 -13.32 17.23 -33.15
CA ILE A 355 -13.74 18.61 -32.92
C ILE A 355 -13.74 19.38 -34.26
N PRO A 356 -14.81 20.11 -34.62
CA PRO A 356 -14.81 20.98 -35.79
C PRO A 356 -13.70 22.02 -35.66
N GLN A 357 -12.76 22.07 -36.62
CA GLN A 357 -11.67 23.07 -36.59
C GLN A 357 -12.23 24.49 -36.54
N GLN A 358 -12.19 25.14 -35.37
CA GLN A 358 -12.22 26.60 -35.28
C GLN A 358 -10.83 27.11 -35.72
N GLN A 359 -10.81 28.15 -36.55
CA GLN A 359 -9.65 28.74 -37.23
C GLN A 359 -8.27 28.41 -36.60
N ALA A 360 -7.54 27.54 -37.29
CA ALA A 360 -6.28 26.97 -36.82
C ALA A 360 -5.14 28.00 -36.69
N LEU A 361 -4.41 27.96 -35.58
CA LEU A 361 -2.95 28.18 -35.60
C LEU A 361 -2.33 27.08 -36.49
N PRO A 362 -1.29 27.38 -37.29
CA PRO A 362 -0.81 26.48 -38.33
C PRO A 362 0.03 25.33 -37.73
N ILE A 363 -0.64 24.30 -37.25
CA ILE A 363 -0.01 23.00 -36.94
C ILE A 363 -0.91 21.91 -37.53
N ASP A 364 -0.34 21.13 -38.44
CA ASP A 364 -1.01 20.06 -39.19
C ASP A 364 -1.06 18.79 -38.32
N LEU A 365 -2.25 18.35 -37.92
CA LEU A 365 -2.47 17.25 -36.97
C LEU A 365 -3.47 16.23 -37.52
N ALA A 366 -3.09 14.95 -37.46
CA ALA A 366 -3.99 13.83 -37.64
C ALA A 366 -4.46 13.33 -36.26
N PRO A 367 -5.77 13.15 -36.03
CA PRO A 367 -6.29 12.65 -34.76
C PRO A 367 -5.92 11.17 -34.55
N ALA A 368 -5.73 10.78 -33.28
CA ALA A 368 -5.50 9.39 -32.89
C ALA A 368 -6.62 8.48 -33.39
N ALA A 369 -6.26 7.32 -33.94
CA ALA A 369 -7.22 6.35 -34.45
C ALA A 369 -8.04 5.75 -33.30
N ASN A 370 -9.36 5.88 -33.40
CA ASN A 370 -10.32 5.45 -32.38
C ASN A 370 -10.62 3.95 -32.53
N ASP A 371 -10.27 3.12 -31.54
CA ASP A 371 -10.60 1.67 -31.52
C ASP A 371 -11.96 1.36 -30.84
N GLY A 372 -12.65 2.40 -30.33
CA GLY A 372 -13.92 2.30 -29.62
C GLY A 372 -13.80 2.37 -28.10
N SER A 373 -12.60 2.45 -27.53
CA SER A 373 -12.36 2.64 -26.09
C SER A 373 -12.39 4.14 -25.72
N VAL A 374 -13.23 4.53 -24.76
CA VAL A 374 -13.23 5.92 -24.23
C VAL A 374 -11.98 6.09 -23.37
N VAL A 375 -11.04 6.92 -23.83
CA VAL A 375 -9.84 7.28 -23.07
C VAL A 375 -10.03 8.70 -22.54
N SER A 376 -9.99 8.87 -21.22
CA SER A 376 -10.12 10.16 -20.55
C SER A 376 -8.79 10.63 -19.94
N VAL A 377 -8.68 11.93 -19.71
CA VAL A 377 -7.51 12.62 -19.16
C VAL A 377 -7.95 13.59 -18.08
N GLN A 378 -7.42 13.42 -16.87
CA GLN A 378 -7.63 14.37 -15.77
C GLN A 378 -6.70 15.57 -15.92
N ILE A 379 -7.22 16.79 -15.78
CA ILE A 379 -6.41 18.00 -15.77
C ILE A 379 -6.26 18.49 -14.32
N LEU A 380 -5.02 18.60 -13.86
CA LEU A 380 -4.62 18.98 -12.50
C LEU A 380 -3.88 20.33 -12.54
N PRO A 381 -4.59 21.47 -12.43
CA PRO A 381 -3.93 22.75 -12.44
C PRO A 381 -3.25 23.07 -11.12
N VAL A 382 -2.08 23.67 -11.22
CA VAL A 382 -1.27 24.21 -10.13
C VAL A 382 -1.22 25.71 -10.32
N LEU A 383 -2.04 26.41 -9.54
CA LEU A 383 -2.06 27.86 -9.50
C LEU A 383 -0.93 28.34 -8.58
N ILE A 384 0.07 28.99 -9.17
CA ILE A 384 1.21 29.56 -8.47
C ILE A 384 0.96 31.06 -8.30
N GLY A 385 0.70 31.50 -7.07
CA GLY A 385 0.24 32.87 -6.88
C GLY A 385 -1.11 33.13 -7.56
N GLY A 386 -1.31 34.30 -8.15
CA GLY A 386 -2.52 34.61 -8.91
C GLY A 386 -3.73 35.13 -8.12
N GLY A 387 -4.68 35.71 -8.85
CA GLY A 387 -5.88 36.36 -8.32
C GLY A 387 -7.14 35.47 -8.38
N SER A 388 -8.26 35.97 -7.85
CA SER A 388 -9.54 35.25 -7.82
C SER A 388 -10.06 34.84 -9.21
N SER A 389 -9.68 35.56 -10.27
CA SER A 389 -10.03 35.22 -11.65
C SER A 389 -9.29 33.97 -12.16
N ALA A 390 -7.97 33.87 -11.91
CA ALA A 390 -7.17 32.70 -12.26
C ALA A 390 -7.69 31.45 -11.53
N ARG A 391 -7.98 31.60 -10.23
CA ARG A 391 -8.57 30.53 -9.43
C ARG A 391 -9.89 30.02 -10.04
N SER A 392 -10.84 30.91 -10.31
CA SER A 392 -12.15 30.51 -10.83
C SER A 392 -12.06 29.81 -12.18
N ASP A 393 -11.17 30.27 -13.06
CA ASP A 393 -10.97 29.70 -14.38
C ASP A 393 -10.38 28.28 -14.32
N LEU A 394 -9.38 28.06 -13.45
CA LEU A 394 -8.74 26.76 -13.30
C LEU A 394 -9.59 25.76 -12.48
N GLU A 395 -10.38 26.24 -11.52
CA GLU A 395 -11.32 25.42 -10.75
C GLU A 395 -12.44 24.86 -11.65
N GLU A 396 -12.92 25.67 -12.62
CA GLU A 396 -13.82 25.18 -13.66
C GLU A 396 -13.15 24.08 -14.52
N LEU A 397 -11.91 24.31 -14.98
CA LEU A 397 -11.17 23.31 -15.78
C LEU A 397 -11.06 21.96 -15.09
N ALA A 398 -10.61 21.98 -13.85
CA ALA A 398 -10.35 20.79 -13.04
C ALA A 398 -11.66 20.01 -12.84
N SER A 399 -12.70 20.69 -12.36
CA SER A 399 -14.01 20.09 -12.08
C SER A 399 -14.65 19.41 -13.29
N ARG A 400 -14.54 20.00 -14.48
CA ARG A 400 -15.14 19.49 -15.73
C ARG A 400 -14.33 18.39 -16.43
N THR A 401 -13.13 18.08 -15.93
CA THR A 401 -12.23 17.03 -16.46
C THR A 401 -11.91 15.96 -15.41
N GLY A 402 -12.63 15.95 -14.29
CA GLY A 402 -12.42 14.98 -13.21
C GLY A 402 -11.09 15.16 -12.46
N GLY A 403 -10.51 16.36 -12.52
CA GLY A 403 -9.30 16.74 -11.80
C GLY A 403 -9.57 17.69 -10.63
N GLN A 404 -8.50 18.18 -10.03
CA GLN A 404 -8.52 19.08 -8.87
C GLN A 404 -7.57 20.26 -9.07
N LEU A 405 -7.99 21.44 -8.60
CA LEU A 405 -7.13 22.63 -8.54
C LEU A 405 -6.27 22.59 -7.27
N PHE A 406 -4.97 22.78 -7.44
CA PHE A 406 -4.00 22.95 -6.37
C PHE A 406 -3.54 24.41 -6.35
N GLN A 407 -3.61 25.04 -5.18
CA GLN A 407 -3.17 26.42 -5.00
C GLN A 407 -1.96 26.44 -4.07
N SER A 408 -0.96 27.23 -4.42
CA SER A 408 0.19 27.49 -3.55
C SER A 408 0.63 28.95 -3.58
N THR A 409 1.35 29.35 -2.54
CA THR A 409 2.04 30.64 -2.57
C THR A 409 3.31 30.60 -3.41
N ASN A 410 3.86 29.40 -3.63
CA ASN A 410 4.99 29.10 -4.48
C ASN A 410 4.96 27.61 -4.88
N ALA A 411 5.58 27.26 -6.00
CA ALA A 411 5.49 25.89 -6.53
C ALA A 411 6.01 24.79 -5.56
N ALA A 412 6.91 25.10 -4.62
CA ALA A 412 7.46 24.11 -3.68
C ALA A 412 6.42 23.56 -2.69
N GLU A 413 5.37 24.33 -2.38
CA GLU A 413 4.25 23.87 -1.54
C GLU A 413 3.26 22.97 -2.30
N SER A 414 3.25 23.05 -3.63
CA SER A 414 2.35 22.26 -4.49
C SER A 414 2.82 20.81 -4.68
N ALA A 415 4.13 20.56 -4.64
CA ALA A 415 4.70 19.28 -5.06
C ALA A 415 4.20 18.11 -4.21
N ALA A 416 4.21 18.23 -2.87
CA ALA A 416 3.75 17.18 -1.96
C ALA A 416 2.28 16.79 -2.18
N VAL A 417 1.41 17.78 -2.36
CA VAL A 417 -0.04 17.56 -2.56
C VAL A 417 -0.32 16.97 -3.95
N LEU A 418 0.42 17.41 -4.98
CA LEU A 418 0.31 16.82 -6.33
C LEU A 418 0.90 15.42 -6.42
N ILE A 419 1.94 15.09 -5.64
CA ILE A 419 2.45 13.72 -5.56
C ILE A 419 1.35 12.79 -5.07
N GLY A 420 0.61 13.19 -4.02
CA GLY A 420 -0.59 12.47 -3.55
C GLY A 420 -1.63 12.29 -4.66
N ALA A 421 -1.97 13.35 -5.40
CA ALA A 421 -2.95 13.30 -6.49
C ALA A 421 -2.50 12.50 -7.74
N ILE A 422 -1.19 12.38 -7.98
CA ILE A 422 -0.62 11.59 -9.08
C ILE A 422 -0.56 10.12 -8.71
N GLN A 423 -0.16 9.81 -7.47
CA GLN A 423 -0.09 8.46 -6.93
C GLN A 423 -1.48 7.90 -6.58
N SER A 424 -2.49 8.76 -6.42
CA SER A 424 -3.87 8.33 -6.25
C SER A 424 -4.46 7.83 -7.58
N THR A 425 -4.46 6.51 -7.77
CA THR A 425 -5.63 5.83 -8.31
C THR A 425 -6.59 5.59 -7.16
N SER A 426 -7.39 6.59 -6.78
CA SER A 426 -8.30 6.49 -5.63
C SER A 426 -7.66 5.81 -4.41
N THR A 427 -6.57 6.35 -3.89
CA THR A 427 -5.96 5.84 -2.66
C THR A 427 -5.56 7.00 -1.77
N VAL A 428 -6.28 7.01 -0.65
CA VAL A 428 -5.97 7.55 0.66
C VAL A 428 -4.54 7.18 1.08
N THR A 429 -3.89 8.02 1.87
CA THR A 429 -2.56 7.75 2.42
C THR A 429 -2.66 6.89 3.69
N ASP A 430 -1.57 6.28 4.15
CA ASP A 430 -1.52 5.83 5.55
C ASP A 430 -1.41 7.10 6.43
N GLY A 431 -2.49 7.49 7.11
CA GLY A 431 -2.60 8.68 7.95
C GLY A 431 -4.05 9.01 8.37
N ASP A 432 -4.25 9.98 9.28
CA ASP A 432 -5.59 10.48 9.65
C ASP A 432 -6.16 11.31 8.49
N ASP A 433 -7.13 10.77 7.73
CA ASP A 433 -7.61 11.39 6.50
C ASP A 433 -9.07 11.87 6.59
N ILE A 434 -9.38 12.95 5.86
CA ILE A 434 -10.74 13.51 5.74
C ILE A 434 -11.24 13.34 4.31
N PHE A 435 -12.25 12.51 4.12
CA PHE A 435 -12.90 12.29 2.82
C PHE A 435 -14.10 13.20 2.62
N THR A 436 -14.45 13.50 1.37
CA THR A 436 -15.74 14.09 1.02
C THR A 436 -16.48 13.12 0.11
N ILE A 437 -17.68 12.68 0.50
CA ILE A 437 -18.50 11.86 -0.40
C ILE A 437 -19.02 12.75 -1.54
N VAL A 438 -18.69 12.37 -2.77
CA VAL A 438 -19.33 12.86 -3.98
C VAL A 438 -20.15 11.76 -4.64
N THR A 439 -21.16 12.14 -5.41
CA THR A 439 -22.10 11.20 -6.04
C THR A 439 -21.37 10.24 -6.98
N GLY A 440 -21.58 8.92 -6.82
CA GLY A 440 -21.00 7.89 -7.68
C GLY A 440 -19.89 7.02 -7.03
N ILE A 441 -19.51 7.31 -5.79
CA ILE A 441 -18.61 6.44 -5.01
C ILE A 441 -19.42 5.23 -4.49
N ALA A 442 -18.94 4.01 -4.74
CA ALA A 442 -19.60 2.79 -4.27
C ALA A 442 -19.00 2.22 -2.97
N ARG A 443 -17.70 2.46 -2.75
CA ARG A 443 -16.94 2.00 -1.57
C ARG A 443 -15.89 3.05 -1.21
N LEU A 444 -15.59 3.16 0.07
CA LEU A 444 -14.60 4.09 0.60
C LEU A 444 -13.84 3.38 1.73
N ASP A 445 -12.51 3.35 1.62
CA ASP A 445 -11.59 2.70 2.56
C ASP A 445 -10.61 3.74 3.12
N GLY A 446 -10.64 3.99 4.44
CA GLY A 446 -9.77 4.96 5.12
C GLY A 446 -8.34 4.47 5.36
N GLN A 447 -8.06 3.18 5.17
CA GLN A 447 -6.75 2.57 5.44
C GLN A 447 -6.31 2.70 6.91
N LYS A 448 -5.03 2.99 7.22
CA LYS A 448 -4.53 3.10 8.59
C LYS A 448 -4.55 4.56 9.03
N GLY A 449 -5.31 4.87 10.07
CA GLY A 449 -5.40 6.22 10.63
C GLY A 449 -6.69 6.38 11.43
N THR A 450 -6.99 7.61 11.83
CA THR A 450 -8.32 8.03 12.27
C THR A 450 -8.98 8.80 11.14
N ASP A 451 -9.99 8.19 10.56
CA ASP A 451 -10.52 8.59 9.27
C ASP A 451 -11.94 9.15 9.37
N VAL A 452 -12.16 10.29 8.72
CA VAL A 452 -13.40 11.06 8.79
C VAL A 452 -14.01 11.22 7.40
N VAL A 453 -15.24 10.77 7.23
CA VAL A 453 -16.00 10.98 5.99
C VAL A 453 -16.96 12.16 6.14
N THR A 454 -16.76 13.22 5.38
CA THR A 454 -17.66 14.37 5.34
C THR A 454 -18.78 14.18 4.32
N ILE A 455 -19.99 14.57 4.71
CA ILE A 455 -21.20 14.55 3.87
C ILE A 455 -21.92 15.89 3.96
N SER A 456 -22.62 16.25 2.88
CA SER A 456 -23.31 17.54 2.76
C SER A 456 -24.73 17.56 3.37
N SER A 457 -25.15 16.47 4.00
CA SER A 457 -26.48 16.29 4.60
C SER A 457 -26.47 16.46 6.12
N ASN A 458 -27.65 16.57 6.73
CA ASN A 458 -27.79 16.56 8.19
C ASN A 458 -27.89 15.13 8.72
N LEU A 459 -27.59 14.90 10.00
CA LEU A 459 -27.64 13.59 10.65
C LEU A 459 -29.00 12.89 10.53
N ALA A 460 -30.09 13.64 10.51
CA ALA A 460 -31.44 13.08 10.40
C ALA A 460 -31.76 12.47 9.02
N ASP A 461 -30.95 12.81 8.00
CA ASP A 461 -31.12 12.39 6.61
C ASP A 461 -30.18 11.23 6.23
N VAL A 462 -29.41 10.73 7.20
CA VAL A 462 -28.32 9.77 7.00
C VAL A 462 -28.61 8.52 7.82
N SER A 463 -28.38 7.36 7.23
CA SER A 463 -28.49 6.08 7.91
C SER A 463 -27.25 5.23 7.71
N LEU A 464 -26.81 4.58 8.79
CA LEU A 464 -25.75 3.57 8.76
C LEU A 464 -26.37 2.20 9.02
N SER A 465 -26.03 1.22 8.19
CA SER A 465 -26.51 -0.15 8.33
C SER A 465 -25.40 -1.14 8.04
N THR A 466 -25.50 -2.36 8.56
CA THR A 466 -24.61 -3.47 8.19
C THR A 466 -25.30 -4.40 7.22
N ASN A 467 -24.65 -4.72 6.09
CA ASN A 467 -25.21 -5.63 5.11
C ASN A 467 -25.05 -7.11 5.53
N ARG A 468 -25.53 -8.05 4.69
CA ARG A 468 -25.55 -9.49 5.02
C ARG A 468 -24.17 -10.15 5.16
N ILE A 469 -23.12 -9.51 4.71
CA ILE A 469 -21.74 -9.98 4.81
C ILE A 469 -20.92 -9.17 5.83
N GLY A 470 -21.58 -8.28 6.60
CA GLY A 470 -20.98 -7.56 7.73
C GLY A 470 -20.31 -6.24 7.36
N GLU A 471 -20.47 -5.74 6.13
CA GLU A 471 -19.92 -4.44 5.71
C GLU A 471 -20.82 -3.30 6.18
N ILE A 472 -20.23 -2.16 6.54
CA ILE A 472 -20.98 -0.96 6.94
C ILE A 472 -21.35 -0.17 5.68
N VAL A 473 -22.61 0.24 5.59
CA VAL A 473 -23.18 0.99 4.46
C VAL A 473 -23.78 2.27 4.99
N LEU A 474 -23.31 3.40 4.46
CA LEU A 474 -23.91 4.71 4.62
C LEU A 474 -24.92 4.93 3.50
N GLU A 475 -26.16 5.24 3.85
CA GLU A 475 -27.21 5.66 2.92
C GLU A 475 -27.70 7.06 3.29
N ASP A 476 -27.77 7.94 2.29
CA ASP A 476 -28.29 9.30 2.38
C ASP A 476 -29.63 9.40 1.63
N ASN A 477 -30.53 10.27 2.11
CA ASN A 477 -31.82 10.56 1.49
C ASN A 477 -31.71 11.16 0.07
N ASP A 478 -30.54 11.68 -0.32
CA ASP A 478 -30.27 12.12 -1.69
C ASP A 478 -30.08 10.96 -2.70
N GLY A 479 -30.06 9.71 -2.20
CA GLY A 479 -29.88 8.49 -2.99
C GLY A 479 -28.44 7.98 -3.03
N THR A 480 -27.51 8.64 -2.34
CA THR A 480 -26.13 8.19 -2.16
C THR A 480 -26.08 6.95 -1.26
N SER A 481 -25.36 5.92 -1.69
CA SER A 481 -25.12 4.68 -0.94
C SER A 481 -23.65 4.29 -1.08
N VAL A 482 -22.92 4.26 0.04
CA VAL A 482 -21.47 4.03 0.08
C VAL A 482 -21.15 2.98 1.14
N ILE A 483 -20.34 1.99 0.76
CA ILE A 483 -19.78 1.03 1.72
C ILE A 483 -18.55 1.68 2.38
N LEU A 484 -18.50 1.70 3.71
CA LEU A 484 -17.39 2.25 4.50
C LEU A 484 -16.50 1.12 5.04
N GLU A 485 -15.20 1.22 4.80
CA GLU A 485 -14.15 0.32 5.27
C GLU A 485 -13.08 1.16 6.00
N ASN A 486 -12.62 0.73 7.18
CA ASN A 486 -11.62 1.47 7.98
C ASN A 486 -11.94 2.97 8.11
N ILE A 487 -13.17 3.31 8.48
CA ILE A 487 -13.62 4.70 8.74
C ILE A 487 -14.12 4.79 10.17
N GLU A 488 -13.59 5.77 10.91
CA GLU A 488 -13.93 6.01 12.30
C GLU A 488 -15.12 6.93 12.46
N PHE A 489 -15.23 7.95 11.61
CA PHE A 489 -16.23 8.99 11.75
C PHE A 489 -16.90 9.36 10.43
N VAL A 490 -18.16 9.76 10.51
CA VAL A 490 -18.90 10.47 9.46
C VAL A 490 -19.29 11.84 10.00
N LEU A 491 -18.84 12.91 9.37
CA LEU A 491 -19.16 14.29 9.70
C LEU A 491 -20.27 14.82 8.78
N ALA A 492 -21.45 15.05 9.36
CA ALA A 492 -22.59 15.72 8.74
C ALA A 492 -22.59 17.23 9.08
N ASN A 493 -23.47 18.01 8.44
CA ASN A 493 -23.55 19.46 8.65
C ASN A 493 -23.85 19.87 10.10
N ASP A 494 -24.61 19.06 10.83
CA ASP A 494 -25.13 19.36 12.18
C ASP A 494 -24.60 18.41 13.27
N GLY A 495 -23.64 17.55 12.95
CA GLY A 495 -22.96 16.71 13.93
C GLY A 495 -22.16 15.56 13.31
N MET A 496 -21.67 14.66 14.15
CA MET A 496 -20.78 13.57 13.77
C MET A 496 -21.34 12.22 14.23
N ILE A 497 -21.16 11.18 13.42
CA ILE A 497 -21.50 9.79 13.73
C ILE A 497 -20.21 8.99 13.82
N MET A 498 -20.04 8.20 14.86
CA MET A 498 -18.96 7.22 14.94
C MET A 498 -19.35 5.96 14.17
N VAL A 499 -18.49 5.51 13.26
CA VAL A 499 -18.70 4.38 12.35
C VAL A 499 -18.01 3.13 12.88
N ALA A 500 -16.69 3.17 13.12
CA ALA A 500 -15.92 2.07 13.72
C ALA A 500 -14.62 2.60 14.38
N PRO A 501 -14.37 2.45 15.69
CA PRO A 501 -13.21 3.06 16.34
C PRO A 501 -11.85 2.42 15.93
N PRO A 502 -10.71 3.16 16.01
CA PRO A 502 -9.38 2.69 15.60
C PRO A 502 -8.94 1.42 16.35
N GLU A 503 -9.46 1.21 17.56
CA GLU A 503 -9.12 0.09 18.43
C GLU A 503 -9.71 -1.25 17.98
N ARG A 504 -10.54 -1.30 16.92
CA ARG A 504 -11.04 -2.57 16.37
C ARG A 504 -9.90 -3.48 15.88
N ALA A 505 -8.81 -2.92 15.36
CA ALA A 505 -7.64 -3.66 14.88
C ALA A 505 -6.70 -4.11 16.01
N SER A 506 -6.73 -3.45 17.16
CA SER A 506 -5.88 -3.75 18.32
C SER A 506 -6.61 -4.49 19.45
N PHE A 507 -7.94 -4.62 19.37
CA PHE A 507 -8.79 -5.25 20.37
C PHE A 507 -8.35 -6.68 20.70
N ASP A 508 -8.06 -6.92 21.97
CA ASP A 508 -7.69 -8.24 22.49
C ASP A 508 -8.84 -8.76 23.35
N GLU A 509 -9.65 -9.66 22.79
CA GLU A 509 -10.83 -10.21 23.47
C GLU A 509 -10.45 -10.98 24.75
N ALA A 510 -9.34 -11.71 24.74
CA ALA A 510 -8.91 -12.48 25.89
C ALA A 510 -8.50 -11.54 27.03
N PHE A 511 -7.73 -10.49 26.71
CA PHE A 511 -7.40 -9.42 27.66
C PHE A 511 -8.66 -8.72 28.16
N TYR A 512 -9.55 -8.30 27.27
CA TYR A 512 -10.78 -7.57 27.60
C TYR A 512 -11.67 -8.35 28.57
N LEU A 513 -11.91 -9.64 28.30
CA LEU A 513 -12.71 -10.51 29.16
C LEU A 513 -12.00 -10.86 30.48
N SER A 514 -10.67 -10.86 30.49
CA SER A 514 -9.89 -11.04 31.73
C SER A 514 -9.96 -9.81 32.66
N LEU A 515 -10.01 -8.61 32.07
CA LEU A 515 -10.06 -7.35 32.77
C LEU A 515 -11.49 -7.02 33.25
N TYR A 516 -12.50 -7.33 32.44
CA TYR A 516 -13.91 -7.02 32.71
C TYR A 516 -14.77 -8.26 32.94
N SER A 517 -14.71 -8.77 34.18
CA SER A 517 -15.42 -10.00 34.59
C SER A 517 -16.95 -9.92 34.46
N ASP A 518 -17.52 -8.71 34.52
CA ASP A 518 -18.94 -8.44 34.27
C ASP A 518 -19.31 -8.72 32.80
N VAL A 519 -18.43 -8.34 31.87
CA VAL A 519 -18.60 -8.61 30.44
C VAL A 519 -18.40 -10.09 30.15
N ALA A 520 -17.36 -10.71 30.72
CA ALA A 520 -17.14 -12.17 30.61
C ALA A 520 -18.35 -12.99 31.08
N SER A 521 -19.10 -12.49 32.06
CA SER A 521 -20.31 -13.14 32.56
C SER A 521 -21.53 -12.92 31.65
N ALA A 522 -21.53 -11.87 30.82
CA ALA A 522 -22.62 -11.52 29.91
C ALA A 522 -22.45 -12.12 28.51
N VAL A 523 -21.21 -12.36 28.06
CA VAL A 523 -20.92 -12.91 26.73
C VAL A 523 -21.47 -14.34 26.58
N GLY A 524 -22.13 -14.61 25.45
CA GLY A 524 -22.69 -15.93 25.13
C GLY A 524 -23.97 -16.30 25.89
N THR A 525 -24.58 -15.37 26.64
CA THR A 525 -25.85 -15.58 27.33
C THR A 525 -27.06 -15.13 26.48
N SER A 526 -28.23 -15.72 26.70
CA SER A 526 -29.45 -15.31 25.97
C SER A 526 -29.87 -13.91 26.39
N GLY A 527 -29.70 -12.94 25.49
CA GLY A 527 -29.93 -11.51 25.74
C GLY A 527 -28.67 -10.73 26.18
N GLY A 528 -27.50 -11.37 26.20
CA GLY A 528 -26.19 -10.73 26.38
C GLY A 528 -25.47 -10.43 25.06
N PHE A 529 -24.16 -10.22 25.12
CA PHE A 529 -23.32 -9.89 23.96
C PHE A 529 -22.78 -11.15 23.28
N GLU A 530 -22.59 -11.10 21.96
CA GLU A 530 -22.07 -12.24 21.20
C GLU A 530 -20.58 -12.50 21.46
N SER A 531 -19.82 -11.46 21.78
CA SER A 531 -18.38 -11.49 22.09
C SER A 531 -18.01 -10.32 22.98
N GLY A 532 -16.80 -10.35 23.57
CA GLY A 532 -16.23 -9.20 24.26
C GLY A 532 -16.07 -8.00 23.33
N LEU A 533 -15.72 -8.24 22.07
CA LEU A 533 -15.65 -7.20 21.02
C LEU A 533 -17.02 -6.57 20.78
N ALA A 534 -18.09 -7.37 20.73
CA ALA A 534 -19.45 -6.86 20.58
C ALA A 534 -19.86 -5.97 21.75
N HIS A 535 -19.51 -6.34 22.99
CA HIS A 535 -19.71 -5.45 24.15
C HIS A 535 -18.89 -4.17 24.01
N TYR A 536 -17.61 -4.29 23.63
CA TYR A 536 -16.70 -3.17 23.51
C TYR A 536 -17.19 -2.11 22.53
N LEU A 537 -17.56 -2.54 21.32
CA LEU A 537 -18.04 -1.65 20.26
C LEU A 537 -19.42 -1.04 20.58
N GLN A 538 -20.27 -1.75 21.31
CA GLN A 538 -21.61 -1.27 21.63
C GLN A 538 -21.66 -0.37 22.86
N LEU A 539 -20.86 -0.67 23.88
CA LEU A 539 -20.91 0.00 25.19
C LEU A 539 -19.51 0.30 25.75
N GLY A 540 -18.59 -0.67 25.69
CA GLY A 540 -17.31 -0.58 26.39
C GLY A 540 -16.47 0.64 26.04
N ILE A 541 -16.44 1.06 24.77
CA ILE A 541 -15.73 2.27 24.35
C ILE A 541 -16.35 3.54 24.95
N PHE A 542 -17.68 3.62 25.00
CA PHE A 542 -18.41 4.73 25.61
C PHE A 542 -18.37 4.69 27.14
N GLU A 543 -18.10 3.52 27.71
CA GLU A 543 -17.83 3.32 29.13
C GLU A 543 -16.36 3.61 29.49
N GLY A 544 -15.51 3.96 28.50
CA GLY A 544 -14.10 4.24 28.71
C GLY A 544 -13.30 3.01 29.14
N ARG A 545 -13.69 1.81 28.67
CA ARG A 545 -12.94 0.57 28.91
C ARG A 545 -11.78 0.45 27.92
N LEU A 546 -10.69 -0.20 28.32
CA LEU A 546 -9.59 -0.58 27.42
C LEU A 546 -9.95 -1.79 26.57
N GLY A 547 -10.04 -1.65 25.25
CA GLY A 547 -10.20 -2.77 24.31
C GLY A 547 -8.93 -3.60 24.11
N ALA A 548 -7.76 -3.02 24.39
CA ALA A 548 -6.46 -3.63 24.19
C ALA A 548 -5.50 -3.23 25.31
N PHE A 549 -4.46 -4.02 25.51
CA PHE A 549 -3.37 -3.67 26.42
C PHE A 549 -2.58 -2.46 25.88
N PRO A 550 -2.43 -1.35 26.62
CA PRO A 550 -1.66 -0.20 26.14
C PRO A 550 -0.19 -0.58 26.00
N PHE A 551 0.33 -0.45 24.79
CA PHE A 551 1.70 -0.80 24.42
C PHE A 551 2.15 0.08 23.26
N ASN A 552 3.35 0.65 23.35
CA ASN A 552 3.94 1.45 22.28
C ASN A 552 5.17 0.72 21.73
N GLU A 553 5.04 0.17 20.52
CA GLU A 553 6.09 -0.60 19.86
C GLU A 553 7.37 0.22 19.64
N GLU A 554 7.24 1.46 19.16
CA GLU A 554 8.39 2.32 18.89
C GLU A 554 9.16 2.65 20.18
N PHE A 555 8.44 3.07 21.24
CA PHE A 555 9.01 3.30 22.56
C PHE A 555 9.70 2.03 23.09
N TYR A 556 9.00 0.89 23.04
CA TYR A 556 9.51 -0.36 23.57
C TYR A 556 10.80 -0.80 22.86
N LEU A 557 10.86 -0.72 21.53
CA LEU A 557 12.05 -1.09 20.78
C LEU A 557 13.20 -0.09 20.97
N ASN A 558 12.90 1.21 21.11
CA ASN A 558 13.91 2.24 21.36
C ASN A 558 14.54 2.10 22.75
N GLU A 559 13.76 1.77 23.78
CA GLU A 559 14.28 1.56 25.14
C GLU A 559 14.96 0.19 25.31
N ASN A 560 14.70 -0.75 24.39
CA ASN A 560 15.19 -2.13 24.46
C ASN A 560 15.93 -2.53 23.17
N GLU A 561 17.13 -1.95 22.96
CA GLU A 561 17.96 -2.18 21.77
C GLU A 561 18.24 -3.68 21.49
N ASP A 562 18.33 -4.50 22.54
CA ASP A 562 18.52 -5.94 22.43
C ASP A 562 17.31 -6.63 21.78
N ILE A 563 16.10 -6.14 22.07
CA ILE A 563 14.86 -6.65 21.48
C ILE A 563 14.68 -6.12 20.07
N LEU A 564 15.05 -4.86 19.79
CA LEU A 564 15.12 -4.35 18.42
C LEU A 564 16.00 -5.24 17.54
N ALA A 565 17.20 -5.61 18.02
CA ALA A 565 18.07 -6.53 17.31
C ALA A 565 17.46 -7.94 17.16
N ALA A 566 16.78 -8.44 18.18
CA ALA A 566 16.11 -9.74 18.13
C ALA A 566 14.93 -9.77 17.13
N VAL A 567 14.17 -8.68 17.02
CA VAL A 567 13.09 -8.50 16.03
C VAL A 567 13.67 -8.40 14.63
N GLN A 568 14.73 -7.59 14.43
CA GLN A 568 15.43 -7.49 13.14
C GLN A 568 16.07 -8.83 12.70
N ALA A 569 16.49 -9.65 13.66
CA ALA A 569 16.99 -11.00 13.42
C ALA A 569 15.88 -12.06 13.27
N GLY A 570 14.60 -11.66 13.40
CA GLY A 570 13.44 -12.55 13.27
C GLY A 570 13.26 -13.54 14.42
N SER A 571 13.88 -13.30 15.59
CA SER A 571 13.67 -14.11 16.79
C SER A 571 12.33 -13.82 17.48
N PHE A 572 11.81 -12.60 17.30
CA PHE A 572 10.45 -12.20 17.64
C PHE A 572 9.84 -11.47 16.44
N SER A 573 8.54 -11.62 16.23
CA SER A 573 7.75 -10.92 15.20
C SER A 573 7.55 -9.44 15.50
N SER A 574 7.57 -9.06 16.78
CA SER A 574 7.42 -7.68 17.28
C SER A 574 7.96 -7.52 18.69
N GLY A 575 8.24 -6.29 19.10
CA GLY A 575 8.49 -5.91 20.48
C GLY A 575 7.30 -6.25 21.39
N LYS A 576 6.07 -6.08 20.89
CA LYS A 576 4.84 -6.49 21.61
C LYS A 576 4.81 -7.99 21.92
N GLU A 577 5.16 -8.85 20.95
CA GLU A 577 5.26 -10.29 21.19
C GLU A 577 6.27 -10.60 22.29
N HIS A 578 7.48 -10.03 22.18
CA HIS A 578 8.49 -10.20 23.22
C HIS A 578 7.98 -9.73 24.57
N PHE A 579 7.35 -8.56 24.64
CA PHE A 579 6.86 -8.01 25.88
C PHE A 579 5.81 -8.91 26.55
N ILE A 580 4.88 -9.45 25.77
CA ILE A 580 3.84 -10.34 26.27
C ILE A 580 4.43 -11.65 26.80
N LEU A 581 5.36 -12.25 26.06
CA LEU A 581 5.96 -13.55 26.41
C LEU A 581 7.01 -13.44 27.51
N HIS A 582 7.73 -12.32 27.56
CA HIS A 582 8.94 -12.15 28.36
C HIS A 582 9.01 -10.79 29.05
N GLY A 583 8.93 -9.68 28.30
CA GLY A 583 9.27 -8.34 28.79
C GLY A 583 8.48 -7.90 30.03
N MET A 584 7.20 -8.24 30.15
CA MET A 584 6.41 -7.90 31.33
C MET A 584 6.87 -8.63 32.61
N PHE A 585 7.47 -9.81 32.47
CA PHE A 585 8.05 -10.60 33.56
C PHE A 585 9.51 -10.21 33.83
N GLU A 586 10.19 -9.64 32.83
CA GLU A 586 11.52 -9.05 32.96
C GLU A 586 11.49 -7.65 33.59
N GLY A 587 10.31 -7.07 33.78
CA GLY A 587 10.13 -5.74 34.35
C GLY A 587 10.46 -4.60 33.39
N ARG A 588 10.30 -4.82 32.07
CA ARG A 588 10.49 -3.80 31.04
C ARG A 588 9.22 -2.94 30.90
N ASP A 589 9.39 -1.70 30.49
CA ASP A 589 8.28 -0.73 30.42
C ASP A 589 7.57 -0.76 29.05
N PRO A 590 6.24 -0.97 29.00
CA PRO A 590 5.52 -1.10 27.72
C PRO A 590 5.15 0.24 27.07
N VAL A 591 5.13 1.32 27.86
CA VAL A 591 4.73 2.67 27.43
C VAL A 591 5.46 3.72 28.26
N SER A 592 5.61 4.93 27.72
CA SER A 592 6.38 6.01 28.34
C SER A 592 5.82 6.56 29.66
N LEU A 593 4.52 6.35 29.96
CA LEU A 593 3.89 6.84 31.19
C LEU A 593 3.83 5.79 32.31
N PHE A 594 4.38 4.60 32.08
CA PHE A 594 4.52 3.58 33.10
C PHE A 594 5.99 3.24 33.30
N ASP A 595 6.44 3.28 34.55
CA ASP A 595 7.81 2.97 34.96
C ASP A 595 7.74 1.87 36.02
N THR A 596 8.20 0.67 35.67
CA THR A 596 8.12 -0.53 36.49
C THR A 596 8.94 -0.38 37.77
N GLU A 597 10.14 0.18 37.68
CA GLU A 597 11.03 0.35 38.84
C GLU A 597 10.42 1.35 39.81
N TYR A 598 9.99 2.51 39.32
CA TYR A 598 9.30 3.52 40.11
C TYR A 598 8.04 2.95 40.76
N TYR A 599 7.22 2.23 39.99
CA TYR A 599 5.97 1.69 40.49
C TYR A 599 6.20 0.69 41.62
N LEU A 600 7.19 -0.20 41.52
CA LEU A 600 7.51 -1.15 42.58
C LEU A 600 8.12 -0.46 43.81
N ASP A 601 9.01 0.52 43.60
CA ASP A 601 9.61 1.31 44.68
C ASP A 601 8.56 2.07 45.52
N GLN A 602 7.52 2.60 44.86
CA GLN A 602 6.42 3.27 45.56
C GLN A 602 5.42 2.30 46.19
N ASN A 603 5.44 1.02 45.81
CA ASN A 603 4.40 0.04 46.12
C ASN A 603 5.00 -1.29 46.60
N SER A 604 5.73 -1.25 47.73
CA SER A 604 6.40 -2.42 48.32
C SER A 604 5.49 -3.64 48.60
N ASP A 605 4.19 -3.45 48.74
CA ASP A 605 3.20 -4.52 48.88
C ASP A 605 2.98 -5.29 47.57
N VAL A 606 3.12 -4.62 46.43
CA VAL A 606 3.03 -5.20 45.08
C VAL A 606 4.31 -5.96 44.73
N GLU A 607 5.47 -5.45 45.15
CA GLU A 607 6.78 -6.09 44.93
C GLU A 607 6.81 -7.55 45.42
N ALA A 608 6.18 -7.83 46.57
CA ALA A 608 6.08 -9.19 47.10
C ALA A 608 5.27 -10.13 46.18
N ALA A 609 4.18 -9.64 45.56
CA ALA A 609 3.36 -10.41 44.64
C ALA A 609 4.05 -10.63 43.28
N VAL A 610 4.79 -9.62 42.80
CA VAL A 610 5.61 -9.70 41.59
C VAL A 610 6.77 -10.68 41.76
N THR A 611 7.47 -10.63 42.90
CA THR A 611 8.54 -11.56 43.24
C THR A 611 8.03 -13.01 43.32
N ALA A 612 6.79 -13.21 43.76
CA ALA A 612 6.15 -14.52 43.80
C ALA A 612 5.66 -15.01 42.42
N GLY A 613 5.79 -14.19 41.37
CA GLY A 613 5.31 -14.48 40.02
C GLY A 613 3.77 -14.53 39.91
N ALA A 614 3.05 -13.93 40.87
CA ALA A 614 1.60 -13.99 40.91
C ALA A 614 0.94 -12.99 39.95
N ILE A 615 1.60 -11.86 39.71
CA ILE A 615 1.16 -10.77 38.84
C ILE A 615 2.39 -9.96 38.43
N THR A 616 2.38 -9.28 37.27
CA THR A 616 3.42 -8.29 36.94
C THR A 616 3.08 -6.90 37.47
N ALA A 617 4.07 -6.00 37.55
CA ALA A 617 3.86 -4.63 38.02
C ALA A 617 2.79 -3.90 37.18
N TYR A 618 2.89 -4.01 35.85
CA TYR A 618 1.97 -3.39 34.92
C TYR A 618 0.57 -4.00 34.98
N GLN A 619 0.47 -5.34 35.10
CA GLN A 619 -0.82 -6.01 35.31
C GLN A 619 -1.48 -5.53 36.60
N HIS A 620 -0.72 -5.40 37.71
CA HIS A 620 -1.27 -4.88 38.96
C HIS A 620 -1.79 -3.45 38.79
N TYR A 621 -1.06 -2.60 38.08
CA TYR A 621 -1.49 -1.23 37.84
C TYR A 621 -2.82 -1.17 37.07
N LEU A 622 -2.93 -1.87 35.94
CA LEU A 622 -4.16 -1.89 35.13
C LEU A 622 -5.36 -2.51 35.86
N LEU A 623 -5.14 -3.53 36.68
CA LEU A 623 -6.22 -4.26 37.37
C LEU A 623 -6.65 -3.59 38.67
N SER A 624 -5.78 -2.83 39.34
CA SER A 624 -6.03 -2.34 40.70
C SER A 624 -5.32 -1.03 41.02
N GLY A 625 -4.07 -0.85 40.57
CA GLY A 625 -3.26 0.29 40.97
C GLY A 625 -3.84 1.65 40.58
N SER A 626 -4.41 1.77 39.38
CA SER A 626 -5.05 3.01 38.95
C SER A 626 -6.28 3.34 39.81
N GLN A 627 -7.17 2.37 40.05
CA GLN A 627 -8.32 2.53 40.95
C GLN A 627 -7.93 2.85 42.40
N GLU A 628 -6.75 2.41 42.83
CA GLU A 628 -6.17 2.73 44.14
C GLU A 628 -5.48 4.11 44.17
N GLY A 629 -5.44 4.83 43.06
CA GLY A 629 -4.79 6.14 42.91
C GLY A 629 -3.26 6.06 42.97
N ARG A 630 -2.67 4.88 42.68
CA ARG A 630 -1.22 4.70 42.64
C ARG A 630 -0.67 5.34 41.38
N ARG A 631 0.49 6.00 41.48
CA ARG A 631 1.12 6.66 40.33
C ARG A 631 1.90 5.64 39.49
N PRO A 632 1.67 5.55 38.17
CA PRO A 632 2.38 4.60 37.30
C PRO A 632 3.82 5.04 36.98
N SER A 633 4.11 6.33 37.06
CA SER A 633 5.44 6.90 36.84
C SER A 633 5.58 8.25 37.53
N ASN A 634 6.78 8.83 37.50
CA ASN A 634 7.00 10.21 37.89
C ASN A 634 6.37 11.22 36.92
N LEU A 635 6.12 10.82 35.66
CA LEU A 635 5.63 11.67 34.59
C LEU A 635 4.10 11.76 34.55
N PHE A 636 3.41 10.82 35.19
CA PHE A 636 1.96 10.75 35.16
C PHE A 636 1.35 10.62 36.56
N SER A 637 0.31 11.41 36.81
CA SER A 637 -0.58 11.27 37.94
C SER A 637 -2.00 11.52 37.48
N GLU A 638 -2.93 10.66 37.90
CA GLU A 638 -4.35 10.84 37.59
C GLU A 638 -4.87 12.20 38.08
N GLY A 639 -4.40 12.67 39.24
CA GLY A 639 -4.80 13.96 39.80
C GLY A 639 -4.40 15.13 38.90
N ASP A 640 -3.19 15.10 38.35
CA ASP A 640 -2.71 16.12 37.42
C ASP A 640 -3.47 16.05 36.10
N TYR A 641 -3.72 14.85 35.58
CA TYR A 641 -4.50 14.62 34.38
C TYR A 641 -5.93 15.16 34.51
N TYR A 642 -6.61 14.85 35.60
CA TYR A 642 -7.97 15.33 35.88
C TYR A 642 -8.05 16.84 36.12
N SER A 643 -6.96 17.45 36.61
CA SER A 643 -6.93 18.89 36.85
C SER A 643 -7.03 19.71 35.56
N VAL A 644 -6.45 19.19 34.47
CA VAL A 644 -6.46 19.81 33.14
C VAL A 644 -7.53 19.23 32.20
N ASN A 645 -8.04 18.01 32.48
CA ASN A 645 -9.11 17.34 31.74
C ASN A 645 -10.33 17.09 32.64
N GLN A 646 -10.97 18.19 33.08
CA GLN A 646 -12.07 18.14 34.07
C GLN A 646 -13.30 17.38 33.59
N ASP A 647 -13.54 17.35 32.28
CA ASP A 647 -14.59 16.56 31.65
C ASP A 647 -14.42 15.06 31.90
N VAL A 648 -13.18 14.56 31.80
CA VAL A 648 -12.84 13.17 32.11
C VAL A 648 -13.09 12.87 33.59
N ALA A 649 -12.69 13.80 34.47
CA ALA A 649 -12.88 13.68 35.91
C ALA A 649 -14.37 13.64 36.32
N VAL A 650 -15.23 14.39 35.61
CA VAL A 650 -16.68 14.43 35.86
C VAL A 650 -17.36 13.12 35.47
N VAL A 651 -16.92 12.51 34.36
CA VAL A 651 -17.45 11.23 33.89
C VAL A 651 -16.89 10.06 34.71
N GLY A 652 -15.76 10.26 35.38
CA GLY A 652 -15.13 9.25 36.24
C GLY A 652 -14.44 8.14 35.47
N ILE A 653 -13.99 8.44 34.25
CA ILE A 653 -13.16 7.53 33.45
C ILE A 653 -11.75 7.54 34.05
N ASP A 654 -11.14 6.37 34.18
CA ASP A 654 -9.75 6.21 34.61
C ASP A 654 -8.81 7.05 33.73
N ALA A 655 -7.95 7.86 34.34
CA ALA A 655 -7.13 8.83 33.61
C ALA A 655 -6.12 8.17 32.67
N PHE A 656 -5.50 7.05 33.09
CA PHE A 656 -4.50 6.36 32.30
C PHE A 656 -5.15 5.64 31.12
N ILE A 657 -6.29 4.99 31.36
CA ILE A 657 -7.11 4.37 30.33
C ILE A 657 -7.62 5.43 29.34
N HIS A 658 -8.15 6.55 29.85
CA HIS A 658 -8.64 7.63 29.01
C HIS A 658 -7.51 8.15 28.13
N PHE A 659 -6.33 8.44 28.67
CA PHE A 659 -5.23 8.99 27.89
C PHE A 659 -4.84 8.07 26.73
N TYR A 660 -4.61 6.78 26.99
CA TYR A 660 -4.19 5.84 25.94
C TYR A 660 -5.32 5.39 25.01
N GLY A 661 -6.57 5.37 25.46
CA GLY A 661 -7.73 4.98 24.63
C GLY A 661 -8.29 6.12 23.79
N MET A 662 -8.26 7.37 24.29
CA MET A 662 -8.91 8.52 23.64
C MET A 662 -8.08 9.81 23.72
N GLY A 663 -7.40 10.05 24.84
CA GLY A 663 -6.76 11.33 25.14
C GLY A 663 -5.61 11.71 24.22
N VAL A 664 -4.84 10.74 23.70
CA VAL A 664 -3.81 11.00 22.68
C VAL A 664 -4.46 11.54 21.39
N ALA A 665 -5.51 10.89 20.91
CA ALA A 665 -6.25 11.31 19.71
C ALA A 665 -6.96 12.66 19.91
N GLU A 666 -7.46 12.91 21.11
CA GLU A 666 -8.07 14.20 21.48
C GLU A 666 -7.04 15.32 21.73
N GLY A 667 -5.73 15.04 21.67
CA GLY A 667 -4.67 16.02 21.94
C GLY A 667 -4.64 16.50 23.40
N ARG A 668 -5.08 15.67 24.36
CA ARG A 668 -5.16 16.02 25.78
C ARG A 668 -3.78 16.13 26.40
N SER A 669 -3.58 17.18 27.19
CA SER A 669 -2.37 17.33 28.01
C SER A 669 -2.39 16.38 29.19
N ILE A 670 -1.23 15.83 29.55
CA ILE A 670 -1.08 14.96 30.72
C ILE A 670 -0.94 15.73 32.04
N SER A 671 -0.56 17.00 31.98
CA SER A 671 -0.46 17.91 33.13
C SER A 671 -0.50 19.39 32.69
N ASP A 672 -0.47 20.31 33.66
CA ASP A 672 -0.24 21.75 33.41
C ASP A 672 1.19 21.95 32.87
N PRO A 673 1.40 22.66 31.74
CA PRO A 673 2.74 23.00 31.23
C PRO A 673 3.63 23.70 32.25
N ASP A 674 3.06 24.51 33.16
CA ASP A 674 3.81 25.25 34.17
C ASP A 674 4.39 24.36 35.30
N LEU A 675 3.94 23.10 35.40
CA LEU A 675 4.41 22.12 36.40
C LEU A 675 5.55 21.22 35.89
N LEU A 676 5.80 21.17 34.57
CA LEU A 676 6.82 20.30 33.97
C LEU A 676 8.20 20.96 33.83
N GLY A 677 8.33 22.27 34.09
CA GLY A 677 9.63 22.95 34.11
C GLY A 677 10.43 22.81 32.80
N LEU A 678 9.74 22.81 31.65
CA LEU A 678 10.33 22.83 30.31
C LEU A 678 10.23 24.20 29.66
#